data_AF-A0A914T945-F1
#
_entry.id   AF-A0A914T945-F1
#
_cell.length_a   1.000
_cell.length_b   1.000
_cell.length_c   1.000
_cell.angle_alpha   90.00
_cell.angle_beta   90.00
_cell.angle_gamma   90.00
#
_symmetry.space_group_name_H-M   'P 1'
#
loop_
_entity.id
_entity.type
_entity.pdbx_description
1 polymer ?
#
loop_
_entity_poly.entity_id
_entity_poly.type
_entity_poly.pdbx_seq_one_letter_code
_entity_poly.pdbx_strand_id
1 'polypeptide(L)'
;MASETIRSQKDWTQTISSPTIRSRKDWNQTINSYSTFTTSGRPPWLPRIPESLRERTLTIKKNPTGARDLSSAFSEHTWGLDQLSHRHRRSNINHRNPKESKGLTSEQAAIYLERYGKNELPKPKEISNLKLFFKQFANLLWILLLIIDLLSLIGFIADPTQLSQLWLTIIIFCVIFCMCCISFKHEKEARKVVAGFQNLLPENCIVIRDGHEKTISAEELVNGDIIIIKSGTRVPADARIIYCSQLKLETSSITGEAEPVEYQSEAVAENITIFESRNVAFDGSLCVDGEGVGVVIRTGTSTVIGQIAHLTTGQPVNKSRIEIQLWRFVVFLMVAAFVLGLALFITGGFIHHWKNIVALICTAFLGCGIGLVPTGMPATVTSMIAVVARRLAEQNVFLKRLDIVEALGSVNIIASDKTGTLTKNVMTVTDCWYYDQIIHGAPVPEKTGEQAGIDSFSSPVKNLLEIMCVCNASKFLHEENAVIEMEADKKVNGFEKPKPLKAASGAPSEIAMLRYADDLIDIEGLRKSHTIVFEIPFNSKRKWHLMIAKGDLIDDGHANYTLFIKGASEILIEHCKEILTKDGAIPFDHKVNDKFQNAYNIFGSQGRRVLGFFFKTFTADANIAFDFDAGNFDIENLIFAGEEKIWFKYSAYKRLKEIGEQQLLDSVEDNDDVDAAAAVSGKVESSTKVPAAAVSVAKK
;
A
#
# COMPACT_ATOMS: atom_id res chain seq x y z
N MET A 1 23.41 -61.59 22.64
CA MET A 1 23.10 -61.78 24.06
C MET A 1 22.92 -60.38 24.62
N ALA A 2 21.68 -59.89 24.57
CA ALA A 2 20.76 -59.83 25.72
C ALA A 2 21.16 -58.65 26.62
N SER A 3 20.31 -57.71 27.00
CA SER A 3 18.85 -57.58 26.93
C SER A 3 18.51 -56.24 27.62
N GLU A 4 17.28 -55.76 27.41
CA GLU A 4 16.55 -54.82 28.28
C GLU A 4 16.98 -53.33 28.17
N THR A 5 16.11 -52.35 27.99
CA THR A 5 14.66 -52.29 28.26
C THR A 5 14.03 -51.21 27.37
N ILE A 6 13.10 -51.63 26.52
CA ILE A 6 12.01 -50.79 26.01
C ILE A 6 11.10 -50.50 27.22
N ARG A 7 11.01 -49.25 27.66
CA ARG A 7 9.97 -48.80 28.60
C ARG A 7 9.49 -47.39 28.26
N SER A 8 8.28 -47.36 27.71
CA SER A 8 7.24 -46.36 27.99
C SER A 8 7.52 -44.90 27.62
N GLN A 9 7.48 -44.59 26.32
CA GLN A 9 7.23 -43.23 25.83
C GLN A 9 5.72 -43.00 25.72
N LYS A 10 5.01 -43.01 26.86
CA LYS A 10 3.55 -42.82 26.91
C LYS A 10 3.03 -41.76 27.88
N ASP A 11 3.90 -40.96 28.51
CA ASP A 11 3.48 -39.95 29.51
C ASP A 11 3.94 -38.50 29.19
N TRP A 12 3.92 -38.09 27.93
CA TRP A 12 4.08 -36.66 27.57
C TRP A 12 3.02 -36.13 26.60
N THR A 13 1.83 -36.74 26.57
CA THR A 13 0.62 -36.05 26.11
C THR A 13 0.01 -35.28 27.27
N GLN A 14 0.69 -34.23 27.73
CA GLN A 14 -0.01 -33.11 28.35
C GLN A 14 -0.38 -32.12 27.26
N THR A 15 -1.67 -32.08 26.99
CA THR A 15 -2.39 -31.08 26.23
C THR A 15 -1.90 -29.67 26.62
N ILE A 16 -1.03 -29.07 25.81
CA ILE A 16 -0.77 -27.62 25.89
C ILE A 16 -2.02 -26.96 25.32
N SER A 17 -2.99 -26.71 26.20
CA SER A 17 -4.00 -25.70 25.97
C SER A 17 -3.27 -24.37 25.83
N SER A 18 -3.41 -23.75 24.65
CA SER A 18 -2.95 -22.38 24.46
C SER A 18 -3.72 -21.47 25.43
N PRO A 19 -3.05 -20.67 26.27
CA PRO A 19 -3.76 -19.68 27.05
C PRO A 19 -4.35 -18.68 26.06
N THR A 20 -5.68 -18.62 25.99
CA THR A 20 -6.38 -17.59 25.25
C THR A 20 -6.06 -16.26 25.94
N ILE A 21 -5.24 -15.43 25.29
CA ILE A 21 -4.90 -14.10 25.78
C ILE A 21 -6.17 -13.26 25.78
N ARG A 22 -6.77 -13.06 26.96
CA ARG A 22 -8.00 -12.27 27.15
C ARG A 22 -7.73 -10.91 27.78
N SER A 23 -6.51 -10.62 28.25
CA SER A 23 -6.20 -9.34 28.90
C SER A 23 -4.76 -8.84 28.71
N ARG A 24 -4.55 -7.55 28.96
CA ARG A 24 -3.26 -6.84 28.90
C ARG A 24 -2.23 -7.32 29.95
N LYS A 25 -2.67 -8.00 31.02
CA LYS A 25 -1.77 -8.57 32.04
C LYS A 25 -1.09 -9.85 31.56
N ASP A 26 -1.80 -10.66 30.78
CA ASP A 26 -1.30 -11.94 30.25
C ASP A 26 -0.18 -11.70 29.21
N TRP A 27 -0.31 -10.62 28.43
CA TRP A 27 0.69 -10.19 27.43
C TRP A 27 2.07 -9.87 28.05
N ASN A 28 2.09 -9.22 29.22
CA ASN A 28 3.35 -8.86 29.89
C ASN A 28 4.05 -10.09 30.50
N GLN A 29 3.30 -11.13 30.88
CA GLN A 29 3.88 -12.39 31.34
C GLN A 29 4.51 -13.19 30.19
N THR A 30 3.89 -13.20 29.01
CA THR A 30 4.41 -13.93 27.84
C THR A 30 5.69 -13.28 27.28
N ILE A 31 5.79 -11.96 27.26
CA ILE A 31 7.03 -11.25 26.85
C ILE A 31 8.19 -11.59 27.80
N ASN A 32 7.93 -11.69 29.11
CA ASN A 32 8.95 -12.08 30.07
C ASN A 32 9.45 -13.51 29.85
N SER A 33 8.59 -14.45 29.41
CA SER A 33 9.01 -15.83 29.10
C SER A 33 9.80 -15.98 27.79
N TYR A 34 9.63 -15.08 26.81
CA TYR A 34 10.45 -15.09 25.59
C TYR A 34 11.81 -14.39 25.76
N SER A 35 11.98 -13.56 26.80
CA SER A 35 13.24 -12.89 27.11
C SER A 35 14.35 -13.81 27.66
N THR A 36 14.03 -15.08 27.98
CA THR A 36 14.96 -16.05 28.57
C THR A 36 15.58 -17.04 27.58
N PHE A 37 15.27 -16.97 26.29
CA PHE A 37 15.80 -17.90 25.28
C PHE A 37 16.96 -17.32 24.45
N THR A 38 18.09 -17.00 25.07
CA THR A 38 19.40 -16.90 24.35
C THR A 38 20.58 -17.10 25.32
N THR A 39 20.84 -18.32 25.83
CA THR A 39 22.10 -18.57 26.58
C THR A 39 22.69 -19.99 26.50
N SER A 40 22.17 -20.91 25.69
CA SER A 40 22.81 -22.22 25.49
C SER A 40 23.58 -22.24 24.17
N GLY A 41 24.86 -21.83 24.19
CA GLY A 41 25.76 -22.02 23.02
C GLY A 41 26.82 -20.96 22.76
N ARG A 42 27.30 -20.18 23.73
CA ARG A 42 28.39 -19.21 23.51
C ARG A 42 29.73 -19.64 24.13
N PRO A 43 30.85 -19.57 23.37
CA PRO A 43 32.18 -19.92 23.90
C PRO A 43 32.72 -18.88 24.91
N PRO A 44 33.60 -19.28 25.85
CA PRO A 44 33.86 -18.53 27.10
C PRO A 44 34.67 -17.23 26.97
N TRP A 45 35.22 -16.92 25.79
CA TRP A 45 36.23 -15.86 25.59
C TRP A 45 35.68 -14.57 24.95
N LEU A 46 34.38 -14.48 24.65
CA LEU A 46 33.76 -13.23 24.22
C LEU A 46 33.40 -12.34 25.43
N PRO A 47 33.81 -11.05 25.47
CA PRO A 47 33.48 -10.17 26.57
C PRO A 47 31.96 -9.95 26.66
N ARG A 48 31.42 -10.02 27.88
CA ARG A 48 30.02 -9.72 28.16
C ARG A 48 29.73 -8.26 27.81
N ILE A 49 28.58 -8.01 27.17
CA ILE A 49 28.06 -6.66 26.97
C ILE A 49 27.82 -6.07 28.38
N PRO A 50 28.37 -4.87 28.70
CA PRO A 50 28.20 -4.24 30.00
C PRO A 50 26.73 -4.13 30.42
N GLU A 51 26.44 -4.40 31.70
CA GLU A 51 25.08 -4.32 32.30
C GLU A 51 24.40 -2.96 32.04
N SER A 52 25.18 -1.89 31.88
CA SER A 52 24.71 -0.53 31.56
C SER A 52 24.03 -0.39 30.20
N LEU A 53 24.12 -1.40 29.33
CA LEU A 53 23.41 -1.47 28.05
C LEU A 53 22.14 -2.33 28.10
N ARG A 54 21.89 -3.07 29.20
CA ARG A 54 20.78 -4.03 29.33
C ARG A 54 19.52 -3.44 29.96
N GLU A 55 19.64 -2.35 30.72
CA GLU A 55 18.49 -1.62 31.29
C GLU A 55 18.43 -0.20 30.74
N ARG A 56 18.04 -0.07 29.48
CA ARG A 56 17.14 1.01 29.09
C ARG A 56 15.81 0.38 28.74
N THR A 57 15.11 -0.09 29.77
CA THR A 57 13.65 -0.15 29.75
C THR A 57 13.21 1.16 29.14
N LEU A 58 12.52 1.10 28.00
CA LEU A 58 11.78 2.22 27.44
C LEU A 58 10.68 2.56 28.45
N THR A 59 11.03 3.16 29.59
CA THR A 59 10.17 4.18 30.18
C THR A 59 10.01 5.19 29.08
N ILE A 60 8.85 5.11 28.42
CA ILE A 60 8.29 6.20 27.64
C ILE A 60 8.25 7.37 28.63
N LYS A 61 9.35 8.13 28.72
CA LYS A 61 9.30 9.50 29.21
C LYS A 61 8.26 10.12 28.30
N LYS A 62 7.08 10.45 28.86
CA LYS A 62 6.17 11.41 28.24
C LYS A 62 7.05 12.53 27.73
N ASN A 63 7.15 12.65 26.41
CA ASN A 63 7.89 13.73 25.79
C ASN A 63 7.33 15.02 26.41
N PRO A 64 8.13 15.86 27.10
CA PRO A 64 7.60 17.07 27.75
C PRO A 64 7.13 18.12 26.74
N THR A 65 7.23 17.84 25.43
CA THR A 65 6.84 18.72 24.34
C THR A 65 6.01 17.96 23.31
N GLY A 66 4.69 17.98 23.48
CA GLY A 66 3.79 18.30 22.36
C GLY A 66 3.46 17.25 21.30
N ALA A 67 3.54 15.94 21.55
CA ALA A 67 2.78 15.00 20.73
C ALA A 67 1.30 15.10 21.12
N ARG A 68 0.60 16.10 20.59
CA ARG A 68 -0.87 16.15 20.65
C ARG A 68 -1.38 14.90 19.93
N ASP A 69 -2.30 14.19 20.54
CA ASP A 69 -3.06 13.13 19.88
C ASP A 69 -3.60 13.73 18.56
N LEU A 70 -3.28 13.12 17.40
CA LEU A 70 -3.65 13.68 16.09
C LEU A 70 -5.16 13.95 16.03
N SER A 71 -5.96 13.13 16.73
CA SER A 71 -7.40 13.31 16.86
C SER A 71 -7.80 14.60 17.59
N SER A 72 -7.07 14.98 18.65
CA SER A 72 -7.32 16.17 19.46
C SER A 72 -6.90 17.49 18.80
N ALA A 73 -6.14 17.42 17.69
CA ALA A 73 -5.67 18.59 16.98
C ALA A 73 -6.75 19.22 16.08
N PHE A 74 -7.87 18.54 15.82
CA PHE A 74 -8.95 19.00 14.93
C PHE A 74 -10.23 19.22 15.71
N SER A 75 -10.94 20.31 15.40
CA SER A 75 -12.26 20.66 15.98
C SER A 75 -13.28 21.04 14.91
N GLU A 76 -12.84 21.22 13.68
CA GLU A 76 -13.64 21.70 12.55
C GLU A 76 -14.77 20.74 12.17
N HIS A 77 -14.66 19.45 12.55
CA HIS A 77 -15.70 18.44 12.35
C HIS A 77 -16.93 18.63 13.25
N THR A 78 -16.78 19.32 14.39
CA THR A 78 -17.90 19.62 15.31
C THR A 78 -18.61 20.93 14.97
N TRP A 79 -18.02 21.73 14.08
CA TRP A 79 -18.54 23.05 13.75
C TRP A 79 -19.67 22.98 12.72
N GLY A 80 -20.73 23.73 13.00
CA GLY A 80 -21.80 24.03 12.05
C GLY A 80 -21.35 25.02 10.97
N LEU A 81 -22.17 25.18 9.93
CA LEU A 81 -21.91 26.10 8.82
C LEU A 81 -21.68 27.55 9.28
N ASP A 82 -22.37 27.99 10.35
CA ASP A 82 -22.21 29.34 10.89
C ASP A 82 -20.84 29.57 11.52
N GLN A 83 -20.35 28.60 12.27
CA GLN A 83 -19.02 28.65 12.89
C GLN A 83 -17.91 28.56 11.84
N LEU A 84 -18.09 27.70 10.82
CA LEU A 84 -17.17 27.61 9.68
C LEU A 84 -17.13 28.91 8.88
N SER A 85 -18.29 29.51 8.60
CA SER A 85 -18.41 30.83 7.96
C SER A 85 -17.74 31.92 8.80
N HIS A 86 -17.91 31.90 10.13
CA HIS A 86 -17.26 32.89 10.99
C HIS A 86 -15.72 32.74 11.00
N ARG A 87 -15.22 31.50 11.07
CA ARG A 87 -13.79 31.20 11.03
C ARG A 87 -13.17 31.53 9.68
N HIS A 88 -13.86 31.20 8.60
CA HIS A 88 -13.46 31.38 7.21
C HIS A 88 -14.29 32.48 6.54
N ARG A 89 -14.41 33.65 7.20
CA ARG A 89 -15.27 34.77 6.76
C ARG A 89 -15.05 35.21 5.32
N ARG A 90 -13.83 35.04 4.80
CA ARG A 90 -13.47 35.44 3.43
C ARG A 90 -13.86 34.41 2.37
N SER A 91 -14.18 33.18 2.76
CA SER A 91 -14.53 32.09 1.86
C SER A 91 -15.97 32.17 1.32
N ASN A 92 -16.76 33.16 1.77
CA ASN A 92 -18.11 33.45 1.27
C ASN A 92 -19.02 32.20 1.18
N ILE A 93 -19.06 31.43 2.28
CA ILE A 93 -19.88 30.22 2.39
C ILE A 93 -21.36 30.63 2.43
N ASN A 94 -22.17 30.05 1.54
CA ASN A 94 -23.61 30.32 1.51
C ASN A 94 -24.35 29.37 2.47
N HIS A 95 -25.01 29.94 3.48
CA HIS A 95 -25.71 29.17 4.53
C HIS A 95 -26.98 28.48 4.03
N ARG A 96 -27.64 29.03 3.01
CA ARG A 96 -28.91 28.50 2.48
C ARG A 96 -28.69 27.48 1.37
N ASN A 97 -27.71 27.74 0.51
CA ASN A 97 -27.30 26.82 -0.54
C ASN A 97 -25.78 26.71 -0.58
N PRO A 98 -25.16 25.80 0.20
CA PRO A 98 -23.70 25.70 0.28
C PRO A 98 -23.02 25.36 -1.06
N LYS A 99 -23.76 24.78 -2.02
CA LYS A 99 -23.29 24.53 -3.40
C LYS A 99 -23.02 25.82 -4.19
N GLU A 100 -23.71 26.92 -3.85
CA GLU A 100 -23.55 28.25 -4.49
C GLU A 100 -22.60 29.17 -3.69
N SER A 101 -21.70 28.61 -2.89
CA SER A 101 -20.69 29.39 -2.17
C SER A 101 -19.73 30.06 -3.15
N LYS A 102 -19.36 31.33 -2.92
CA LYS A 102 -18.54 32.09 -3.88
C LYS A 102 -17.03 31.84 -3.74
N GLY A 103 -16.60 31.22 -2.65
CA GLY A 103 -15.19 30.97 -2.37
C GLY A 103 -14.38 32.24 -2.09
N LEU A 104 -13.06 32.07 -2.06
CA LEU A 104 -12.09 33.16 -1.92
C LEU A 104 -11.93 33.93 -3.24
N THR A 105 -11.47 35.17 -3.17
CA THR A 105 -11.02 35.86 -4.40
C THR A 105 -9.63 35.42 -4.81
N SER A 106 -9.31 35.47 -6.09
CA SER A 106 -7.96 35.11 -6.59
C SER A 106 -6.85 35.94 -5.93
N GLU A 107 -7.10 37.22 -5.64
CA GLU A 107 -6.15 38.10 -4.94
C GLU A 107 -5.94 37.67 -3.47
N GLN A 108 -7.00 37.31 -2.75
CA GLN A 108 -6.90 36.82 -1.38
C GLN A 108 -6.16 35.49 -1.31
N ALA A 109 -6.42 34.60 -2.26
CA ALA A 109 -5.72 33.33 -2.36
C ALA A 109 -4.22 33.54 -2.59
N ALA A 110 -3.83 34.48 -3.45
CA ALA A 110 -2.42 34.84 -3.66
C ALA A 110 -1.74 35.37 -2.38
N ILE A 111 -2.42 36.24 -1.62
CA ILE A 111 -1.92 36.75 -0.33
C ILE A 111 -1.74 35.61 0.69
N TYR A 112 -2.67 34.67 0.73
CA TYR A 112 -2.57 33.51 1.63
C TYR A 112 -1.47 32.55 1.20
N LEU A 113 -1.28 32.35 -0.10
CA LEU A 113 -0.22 31.51 -0.65
C LEU A 113 1.16 32.09 -0.31
N GLU A 114 1.34 33.41 -0.41
CA GLU A 114 2.58 34.10 -0.03
C GLU A 114 2.83 34.02 1.48
N ARG A 115 1.78 34.12 2.31
CA ARG A 115 1.90 34.09 3.78
C ARG A 115 2.12 32.70 4.36
N TYR A 116 1.40 31.69 3.87
CA TYR A 116 1.37 30.35 4.46
C TYR A 116 2.17 29.32 3.66
N GLY A 117 2.59 29.67 2.45
CA GLY A 117 3.30 28.77 1.54
C GLY A 117 2.35 27.86 0.75
N LYS A 118 2.97 27.08 -0.14
CA LYS A 118 2.28 26.13 -1.01
C LYS A 118 1.72 24.93 -0.24
N ASN A 119 0.66 24.33 -0.78
CA ASN A 119 0.15 23.02 -0.38
C ASN A 119 1.07 21.91 -0.91
N GLU A 120 2.29 21.84 -0.37
CA GLU A 120 3.24 20.77 -0.68
C GLU A 120 3.92 20.27 0.60
N LEU A 121 4.31 19.00 0.60
CA LEU A 121 5.16 18.46 1.66
C LEU A 121 6.59 19.01 1.48
N PRO A 122 7.28 19.38 2.57
CA PRO A 122 8.56 20.03 2.51
C PRO A 122 9.56 19.07 1.87
N LYS A 123 10.07 19.46 0.70
CA LYS A 123 11.12 18.72 0.02
C LYS A 123 12.36 18.69 0.93
N PRO A 124 13.02 17.54 1.07
CA PRO A 124 14.24 17.47 1.86
C PRO A 124 15.26 18.45 1.29
N LYS A 125 15.90 19.25 2.16
CA LYS A 125 16.87 20.27 1.72
C LYS A 125 17.95 19.64 0.85
N GLU A 126 18.06 20.09 -0.40
CA GLU A 126 19.11 19.65 -1.28
C GLU A 126 20.48 20.08 -0.77
N ILE A 127 21.45 19.18 -0.88
CA ILE A 127 22.84 19.49 -0.52
C ILE A 127 23.40 20.33 -1.68
N SER A 128 23.85 21.57 -1.38
CA SER A 128 24.53 22.43 -2.37
C SER A 128 25.69 21.70 -3.04
N ASN A 129 25.88 21.94 -4.34
CA ASN A 129 26.99 21.36 -5.13
C ASN A 129 28.37 21.61 -4.49
N LEU A 130 28.58 22.77 -3.87
CA LEU A 130 29.85 23.06 -3.17
C LEU A 130 30.01 22.18 -1.93
N LYS A 131 28.96 22.06 -1.11
CA LYS A 131 28.97 21.18 0.06
C LYS A 131 29.14 19.71 -0.35
N LEU A 132 28.55 19.31 -1.47
CA LEU A 132 28.69 17.97 -2.05
C LEU A 132 30.12 17.69 -2.52
N PHE A 133 30.78 18.67 -3.12
CA PHE A 133 32.17 18.58 -3.54
C PHE A 133 33.12 18.46 -2.34
N PHE A 134 33.00 19.34 -1.34
CA PHE A 134 33.83 19.26 -0.13
C PHE A 134 33.55 18.01 0.71
N LYS A 135 32.32 17.47 0.66
CA LYS A 135 32.01 16.18 1.27
C LYS A 135 32.84 15.04 0.67
N GLN A 136 33.26 15.13 -0.60
CA GLN A 136 34.14 14.11 -1.20
C GLN A 136 35.45 14.01 -0.42
N PHE A 137 36.08 15.14 -0.06
CA PHE A 137 37.34 15.15 0.70
C PHE A 137 37.21 14.56 2.11
N ALA A 138 36.00 14.48 2.67
CA ALA A 138 35.74 13.86 3.96
C ALA A 138 35.66 12.32 3.91
N ASN A 139 35.88 11.70 2.75
CA ASN A 139 35.99 10.25 2.65
C ASN A 139 37.23 9.75 3.40
N LEU A 140 37.06 8.71 4.22
CA LEU A 140 38.12 8.17 5.07
C LEU A 140 39.36 7.71 4.28
N LEU A 141 39.20 7.23 3.04
CA LEU A 141 40.32 6.86 2.17
C LEU A 141 41.12 8.09 1.69
N TRP A 142 40.44 9.18 1.35
CA TRP A 142 41.12 10.43 0.96
C TRP A 142 41.81 11.07 2.15
N ILE A 143 41.19 11.02 3.34
CA ILE A 143 41.82 11.48 4.58
C ILE A 143 43.12 10.71 4.85
N LEU A 144 43.12 9.39 4.66
CA LEU A 144 44.32 8.57 4.82
C LEU A 144 45.42 8.98 3.84
N LEU A 145 45.07 9.22 2.56
CA LEU A 145 46.03 9.69 1.56
C LEU A 145 46.52 11.11 1.82
N LEU A 146 45.67 12.01 2.33
CA LEU A 146 46.07 13.36 2.76
C LEU A 146 47.04 13.33 3.94
N ILE A 147 46.89 12.37 4.86
CA ILE A 147 47.86 12.15 5.94
C ILE A 147 49.22 11.69 5.37
N ILE A 148 49.21 10.78 4.40
CA ILE A 148 50.43 10.31 3.72
C ILE A 148 51.09 11.45 2.92
N ASP A 149 50.29 12.25 2.23
CA ASP A 149 50.72 13.44 1.49
C ASP A 149 51.39 14.46 2.42
N LEU A 150 50.79 14.71 3.59
CA LEU A 150 51.35 15.58 4.62
C LEU A 150 52.68 15.05 5.17
N LEU A 151 52.80 13.73 5.38
CA LEU A 151 54.06 13.10 5.79
C LEU A 151 55.16 13.25 4.73
N SER A 152 54.81 13.18 3.45
CA SER A 152 55.73 13.42 2.34
C SER A 152 56.20 14.88 2.30
N LEU A 153 55.29 15.82 2.52
CA LEU A 153 55.62 17.25 2.60
C LEU A 153 56.55 17.56 3.79
N ILE A 154 56.29 16.97 4.96
CA ILE A 154 57.16 17.11 6.13
C ILE A 154 58.56 16.55 5.86
N GLY A 155 58.65 15.41 5.17
CA GLY A 155 59.93 14.85 4.72
C GLY A 155 60.73 15.85 3.89
N PHE A 156 60.08 16.51 2.92
CA PHE A 156 60.73 17.48 2.04
C PHE A 156 61.20 18.72 2.81
N ILE A 157 60.40 19.21 3.76
CA ILE A 157 60.78 20.33 4.63
C ILE A 157 62.00 19.96 5.48
N ALA A 158 62.10 18.70 5.94
CA ALA A 158 63.21 18.22 6.74
C ALA A 158 64.51 18.03 5.93
N ASP A 159 64.41 17.60 4.66
CA ASP A 159 65.55 17.45 3.75
C ASP A 159 65.20 17.95 2.33
N PRO A 160 65.41 19.25 2.05
CA PRO A 160 65.05 19.87 0.77
C PRO A 160 65.86 19.33 -0.42
N THR A 161 66.92 18.55 -0.17
CA THR A 161 67.74 17.95 -1.22
C THR A 161 67.01 16.81 -1.95
N GLN A 162 65.98 16.24 -1.33
CA GLN A 162 65.19 15.14 -1.88
C GLN A 162 63.98 15.67 -2.69
N LEU A 163 64.24 16.16 -3.91
CA LEU A 163 63.18 16.62 -4.82
C LEU A 163 62.11 15.54 -5.10
N SER A 164 62.44 14.25 -4.96
CA SER A 164 61.50 13.14 -5.14
C SER A 164 60.29 13.22 -4.21
N GLN A 165 60.45 13.72 -2.98
CA GLN A 165 59.38 13.86 -2.00
C GLN A 165 58.43 15.02 -2.34
N LEU A 166 58.96 16.11 -2.90
CA LEU A 166 58.14 17.22 -3.41
C LEU A 166 57.27 16.76 -4.58
N TRP A 167 57.87 16.08 -5.57
CA TRP A 167 57.15 15.53 -6.71
C TRP A 167 56.05 14.56 -6.28
N LEU A 168 56.35 13.70 -5.31
CA LEU A 168 55.39 12.74 -4.80
C LEU A 168 54.19 13.41 -4.12
N THR A 169 54.43 14.44 -3.31
CA THR A 169 53.37 15.23 -2.67
C THR A 169 52.46 15.87 -3.73
N ILE A 170 53.06 16.51 -4.74
CA ILE A 170 52.30 17.12 -5.84
C ILE A 170 51.47 16.06 -6.59
N ILE A 171 52.04 14.89 -6.86
CA ILE A 171 51.35 13.80 -7.57
C ILE A 171 50.19 13.24 -6.72
N ILE A 172 50.41 12.96 -5.44
CA ILE A 172 49.37 12.42 -4.55
C ILE A 172 48.23 13.42 -4.41
N PHE A 173 48.53 14.70 -4.16
CA PHE A 173 47.52 15.75 -4.10
C PHE A 173 46.72 15.85 -5.42
N CYS A 174 47.40 15.84 -6.58
CA CYS A 174 46.76 15.84 -7.90
C CYS A 174 45.85 14.62 -8.10
N VAL A 175 46.27 13.42 -7.67
CA VAL A 175 45.45 12.20 -7.76
C VAL A 175 44.21 12.32 -6.87
N ILE A 176 44.36 12.77 -5.62
CA ILE A 176 43.23 12.98 -4.70
C ILE A 176 42.24 13.99 -5.30
N PHE A 177 42.74 15.10 -5.84
CA PHE A 177 41.92 16.13 -6.46
C PHE A 177 41.16 15.58 -7.69
N CYS A 178 41.84 14.90 -8.60
CA CYS A 178 41.23 14.26 -9.77
C CYS A 178 40.15 13.24 -9.36
N MET A 179 40.43 12.42 -8.35
CA MET A 179 39.48 11.41 -7.87
C MET A 179 38.29 12.02 -7.16
N CYS A 180 38.45 13.12 -6.42
CA CYS A 180 37.35 13.88 -5.85
C CYS A 180 36.46 14.48 -6.94
N CYS A 181 37.04 15.01 -8.03
CA CYS A 181 36.31 15.50 -9.19
C CYS A 181 35.49 14.39 -9.88
N ILE A 182 36.09 13.21 -10.10
CA ILE A 182 35.39 12.05 -10.67
C ILE A 182 34.26 11.59 -9.75
N SER A 183 34.53 11.46 -8.45
CA SER A 183 33.54 11.03 -7.45
C SER A 183 32.38 12.02 -7.35
N PHE A 184 32.65 13.32 -7.39
CA PHE A 184 31.63 14.36 -7.44
C PHE A 184 30.75 14.24 -8.69
N LYS A 185 31.36 14.01 -9.87
CA LYS A 185 30.61 13.82 -11.12
C LYS A 185 29.71 12.59 -11.04
N HIS A 186 30.22 11.47 -10.56
CA HIS A 186 29.46 10.23 -10.40
C HIS A 186 28.29 10.42 -9.41
N GLU A 187 28.53 11.06 -8.26
CA GLU A 187 27.48 11.32 -7.28
C GLU A 187 26.40 12.27 -7.83
N LYS A 188 26.79 13.26 -8.65
CA LYS A 188 25.84 14.18 -9.31
C LYS A 188 24.98 13.47 -10.36
N GLU A 189 25.58 12.63 -11.20
CA GLU A 189 24.84 11.84 -12.19
C GLU A 189 23.85 10.89 -11.51
N ALA A 190 24.28 10.21 -10.45
CA ALA A 190 23.43 9.29 -9.70
C ALA A 190 22.26 10.01 -9.00
N ARG A 191 22.46 11.24 -8.49
CA ARG A 191 21.38 12.09 -7.95
C ARG A 191 20.41 12.59 -9.02
N LYS A 192 20.90 12.92 -10.23
CA LYS A 192 20.06 13.38 -11.34
C LYS A 192 19.06 12.31 -11.77
N VAL A 193 19.48 11.03 -11.76
CA VAL A 193 18.59 9.89 -12.02
C VAL A 193 17.44 9.89 -11.02
N VAL A 194 17.71 10.04 -9.72
CA VAL A 194 16.67 10.08 -8.67
C VAL A 194 15.75 11.30 -8.79
N ALA A 195 16.30 12.49 -9.09
CA ALA A 195 15.54 13.73 -9.16
C ALA A 195 14.60 13.81 -10.37
N GLY A 196 14.98 13.26 -11.53
CA GLY A 196 14.15 13.27 -12.74
C GLY A 196 12.80 12.57 -12.56
N PHE A 197 12.68 11.67 -11.59
CA PHE A 197 11.46 10.91 -11.33
C PHE A 197 10.50 11.59 -10.33
N GLN A 198 10.96 12.59 -9.58
CA GLN A 198 10.12 13.30 -8.60
C GLN A 198 9.17 14.33 -9.25
N ASN A 199 9.38 14.64 -10.53
CA ASN A 199 8.62 15.67 -11.27
C ASN A 199 7.43 15.12 -12.07
N LEU A 200 7.07 13.83 -11.92
CA LEU A 200 6.12 13.17 -12.82
C LEU A 200 4.64 13.33 -12.45
N LEU A 201 4.26 14.02 -11.36
CA LEU A 201 2.85 14.15 -10.98
C LEU A 201 2.55 15.49 -10.30
N PRO A 202 2.15 16.53 -11.03
CA PRO A 202 1.29 17.57 -10.48
C PRO A 202 -0.18 17.11 -10.57
N GLU A 203 -0.84 16.96 -9.42
CA GLU A 203 -2.28 16.77 -9.37
C GLU A 203 -2.98 18.14 -9.51
N ASN A 204 -3.88 18.27 -10.48
CA ASN A 204 -4.76 19.43 -10.62
C ASN A 204 -6.04 19.23 -9.81
N CYS A 205 -6.64 20.31 -9.33
CA CYS A 205 -7.89 20.28 -8.57
C CYS A 205 -8.86 21.38 -9.01
N ILE A 206 -10.15 21.22 -8.70
CA ILE A 206 -11.19 22.19 -9.02
C ILE A 206 -11.52 22.98 -7.75
N VAL A 207 -11.39 24.30 -7.84
CA VAL A 207 -11.73 25.25 -6.77
C VAL A 207 -12.80 26.23 -7.22
N ILE A 208 -13.55 26.77 -6.26
CA ILE A 208 -14.41 27.93 -6.49
C ILE A 208 -13.66 29.17 -6.02
N ARG A 209 -13.30 30.04 -6.97
CA ARG A 209 -12.70 31.36 -6.69
C ARG A 209 -13.40 32.43 -7.50
N ASP A 210 -13.61 33.60 -6.90
CA ASP A 210 -14.38 34.70 -7.50
C ASP A 210 -15.82 34.31 -7.91
N GLY A 211 -16.40 33.29 -7.28
CA GLY A 211 -17.72 32.76 -7.63
C GLY A 211 -17.76 31.83 -8.84
N HIS A 212 -16.62 31.46 -9.42
CA HIS A 212 -16.53 30.58 -10.58
C HIS A 212 -15.65 29.36 -10.29
N GLU A 213 -15.98 28.22 -10.90
CA GLU A 213 -15.12 27.03 -10.89
C GLU A 213 -13.85 27.31 -11.71
N LYS A 214 -12.68 27.06 -11.12
CA LYS A 214 -11.37 27.17 -11.76
C LYS A 214 -10.57 25.90 -11.46
N THR A 215 -9.92 25.35 -12.48
CA THR A 215 -8.94 24.27 -12.30
C THR A 215 -7.58 24.89 -12.02
N ILE A 216 -6.97 24.53 -10.88
CA ILE A 216 -5.66 25.01 -10.46
C ILE A 216 -4.76 23.83 -10.05
N SER A 217 -3.46 24.06 -9.97
CA SER A 217 -2.55 23.10 -9.36
C SER A 217 -2.87 22.91 -7.88
N ALA A 218 -2.87 21.67 -7.39
CA ALA A 218 -3.11 21.39 -5.97
C ALA A 218 -2.11 22.11 -5.05
N GLU A 219 -0.90 22.44 -5.53
CA GLU A 219 0.12 23.21 -4.78
C GLU A 219 -0.34 24.63 -4.42
N GLU A 220 -1.28 25.20 -5.17
CA GLU A 220 -1.76 26.58 -5.02
C GLU A 220 -2.96 26.70 -4.08
N LEU A 221 -3.40 25.59 -3.48
CA LEU A 221 -4.48 25.58 -2.50
C LEU A 221 -4.07 26.24 -1.20
N VAL A 222 -5.00 27.01 -0.63
CA VAL A 222 -4.83 27.69 0.66
C VAL A 222 -5.99 27.37 1.61
N ASN A 223 -5.75 27.51 2.92
CA ASN A 223 -6.80 27.35 3.92
C ASN A 223 -7.95 28.33 3.67
N GLY A 224 -9.16 27.79 3.62
CA GLY A 224 -10.39 28.52 3.29
C GLY A 224 -10.77 28.49 1.81
N ASP A 225 -9.96 27.91 0.90
CA ASP A 225 -10.47 27.65 -0.45
C ASP A 225 -11.68 26.71 -0.39
N ILE A 226 -12.59 26.87 -1.35
CA ILE A 226 -13.69 25.93 -1.54
C ILE A 226 -13.31 25.01 -2.69
N ILE A 227 -13.22 23.72 -2.42
CA ILE A 227 -12.90 22.68 -3.39
C ILE A 227 -14.15 21.91 -3.78
N ILE A 228 -14.17 21.44 -5.03
CA ILE A 228 -15.19 20.52 -5.53
C ILE A 228 -14.55 19.15 -5.70
N ILE A 229 -15.17 18.15 -5.09
CA ILE A 229 -14.77 16.76 -5.11
C ILE A 229 -15.76 16.02 -6.00
N LYS A 230 -15.28 15.47 -7.12
CA LYS A 230 -16.09 14.69 -8.07
C LYS A 230 -15.60 13.25 -8.11
N SER A 231 -16.50 12.32 -8.44
CA SER A 231 -16.12 10.92 -8.69
C SER A 231 -14.93 10.83 -9.66
N GLY A 232 -13.95 9.99 -9.29
CA GLY A 232 -12.69 9.80 -10.02
C GLY A 232 -11.55 10.73 -9.61
N THR A 233 -11.79 11.74 -8.76
CA THR A 233 -10.76 12.70 -8.32
C THR A 233 -10.23 12.41 -6.92
N ARG A 234 -8.97 12.77 -6.65
CA ARG A 234 -8.41 12.75 -5.29
C ARG A 234 -8.71 14.06 -4.57
N VAL A 235 -8.91 13.95 -3.26
CA VAL A 235 -9.06 15.10 -2.36
C VAL A 235 -7.68 15.74 -2.19
N PRO A 236 -7.48 17.01 -2.58
CA PRO A 236 -6.15 17.62 -2.71
C PRO A 236 -5.60 18.24 -1.42
N ALA A 237 -6.42 18.31 -0.36
CA ALA A 237 -6.09 18.88 0.94
C ALA A 237 -7.16 18.44 1.96
N ASP A 238 -6.86 18.52 3.27
CA ASP A 238 -7.87 18.24 4.28
C ASP A 238 -8.98 19.30 4.22
N ALA A 239 -10.22 18.87 4.04
CA ALA A 239 -11.36 19.74 3.80
C ALA A 239 -12.60 19.32 4.59
N ARG A 240 -13.29 20.30 5.17
CA ARG A 240 -14.58 20.11 5.84
C ARG A 240 -15.71 20.20 4.83
N ILE A 241 -16.48 19.13 4.68
CA ILE A 241 -17.55 19.02 3.68
C ILE A 241 -18.74 19.90 4.07
N ILE A 242 -19.07 20.88 3.24
CA ILE A 242 -20.20 21.79 3.45
C ILE A 242 -21.45 21.36 2.68
N TYR A 243 -21.27 20.55 1.64
CA TYR A 243 -22.35 19.94 0.86
C TYR A 243 -21.89 18.62 0.27
N CYS A 244 -22.78 17.63 0.19
CA CYS A 244 -22.51 16.37 -0.48
C CYS A 244 -23.80 15.77 -1.06
N SER A 245 -23.65 15.08 -2.18
CA SER A 245 -24.71 14.28 -2.81
C SER A 245 -24.14 12.88 -3.07
N GLN A 246 -24.55 11.91 -2.25
CA GLN A 246 -24.10 10.51 -2.32
C GLN A 246 -22.57 10.35 -2.33
N LEU A 247 -21.85 11.27 -1.66
CA LEU A 247 -20.41 11.31 -1.67
C LEU A 247 -19.83 10.09 -0.95
N LYS A 248 -19.02 9.29 -1.67
CA LYS A 248 -18.27 8.17 -1.11
C LYS A 248 -16.78 8.36 -1.36
N LEU A 249 -16.00 8.39 -0.28
CA LEU A 249 -14.56 8.52 -0.34
C LEU A 249 -13.89 7.22 0.13
N GLU A 250 -12.88 6.80 -0.62
CA GLU A 250 -11.93 5.77 -0.20
C GLU A 250 -10.77 6.43 0.55
N THR A 251 -10.52 5.98 1.78
CA THR A 251 -9.52 6.58 2.70
C THR A 251 -8.32 5.68 2.93
N SER A 252 -8.01 4.79 1.98
CA SER A 252 -6.94 3.79 2.09
C SER A 252 -5.58 4.40 2.39
N SER A 253 -5.30 5.63 1.93
CA SER A 253 -4.06 6.36 2.22
C SER A 253 -3.83 6.70 3.70
N ILE A 254 -4.88 6.67 4.53
CA ILE A 254 -4.82 7.02 5.96
C ILE A 254 -5.24 5.84 6.83
N THR A 255 -6.31 5.14 6.45
CA THR A 255 -6.89 4.06 7.25
C THR A 255 -6.39 2.67 6.85
N GLY A 256 -5.82 2.52 5.65
CA GLY A 256 -5.45 1.21 5.07
C GLY A 256 -6.65 0.41 4.54
N GLU A 257 -7.88 0.90 4.72
CA GLU A 257 -9.11 0.25 4.28
C GLU A 257 -9.56 0.80 2.93
N ALA A 258 -9.89 -0.11 1.99
CA ALA A 258 -10.33 0.24 0.63
C ALA A 258 -11.84 0.36 0.46
N GLU A 259 -12.62 0.03 1.48
CA GLU A 259 -14.07 0.14 1.37
C GLU A 259 -14.46 1.63 1.28
N PRO A 260 -15.14 2.07 0.21
CA PRO A 260 -15.58 3.45 0.10
C PRO A 260 -16.63 3.72 1.17
N VAL A 261 -16.42 4.77 1.96
CA VAL A 261 -17.36 5.13 3.02
C VAL A 261 -18.15 6.36 2.62
N GLU A 262 -19.43 6.38 2.99
CA GLU A 262 -20.33 7.50 2.73
C GLU A 262 -20.01 8.67 3.68
N TYR A 263 -20.03 9.87 3.10
CA TYR A 263 -19.74 11.13 3.78
C TYR A 263 -20.97 12.02 3.84
N GLN A 264 -21.01 12.86 4.88
CA GLN A 264 -22.09 13.79 5.19
C GLN A 264 -21.55 15.22 5.40
N SER A 265 -22.42 16.22 5.29
CA SER A 265 -22.05 17.63 5.50
C SER A 265 -22.29 18.12 6.93
N GLU A 266 -23.15 17.44 7.69
CA GLU A 266 -23.60 17.86 9.02
C GLU A 266 -22.50 17.86 10.07
N ALA A 267 -22.63 18.72 11.08
CA ALA A 267 -21.71 18.78 12.21
C ALA A 267 -21.91 17.56 13.12
N VAL A 268 -20.81 17.06 13.69
CA VAL A 268 -20.81 15.84 14.50
C VAL A 268 -20.56 16.18 15.98
N ALA A 269 -21.03 15.34 16.90
CA ALA A 269 -20.82 15.51 18.34
C ALA A 269 -19.32 15.48 18.73
N GLU A 270 -18.96 16.21 19.78
CA GLU A 270 -17.57 16.40 20.23
C GLU A 270 -16.85 15.12 20.69
N ASN A 271 -17.60 14.06 20.98
CA ASN A 271 -17.05 12.77 21.41
C ASN A 271 -16.60 11.87 20.24
N ILE A 272 -16.91 12.25 18.99
CA ILE A 272 -16.54 11.48 17.80
C ILE A 272 -15.22 12.00 17.27
N THR A 273 -14.30 11.10 16.95
CA THR A 273 -12.99 11.48 16.43
C THR A 273 -13.08 11.98 14.99
N ILE A 274 -12.12 12.82 14.56
CA ILE A 274 -12.09 13.30 13.17
C ILE A 274 -12.09 12.15 12.14
N PHE A 275 -11.40 11.04 12.44
CA PHE A 275 -11.32 9.87 11.57
C PHE A 275 -12.67 9.14 11.40
N GLU A 276 -13.58 9.30 12.37
CA GLU A 276 -14.92 8.71 12.37
C GLU A 276 -16.01 9.70 11.96
N SER A 277 -15.73 11.01 11.95
CA SER A 277 -16.72 12.09 11.76
C SER A 277 -17.46 12.09 10.41
N ARG A 278 -16.95 11.37 9.39
CA ARG A 278 -17.53 11.28 8.02
C ARG A 278 -17.92 12.64 7.40
N ASN A 279 -17.39 13.75 7.89
CA ASN A 279 -17.71 15.09 7.41
C ASN A 279 -16.45 15.93 7.12
N VAL A 280 -15.27 15.32 7.28
CA VAL A 280 -13.96 15.85 6.89
C VAL A 280 -13.31 14.89 5.89
N ALA A 281 -13.15 15.36 4.66
CA ALA A 281 -12.38 14.70 3.63
C ALA A 281 -10.88 14.94 3.88
N PHE A 282 -10.07 13.89 3.77
CA PHE A 282 -8.63 14.01 4.03
C PHE A 282 -7.82 14.03 2.73
N ASP A 283 -6.69 14.74 2.76
CA ASP A 283 -5.70 14.80 1.69
C ASP A 283 -5.30 13.38 1.20
N GLY A 284 -5.36 13.16 -0.11
CA GLY A 284 -5.06 11.90 -0.78
C GLY A 284 -6.22 10.91 -0.91
N SER A 285 -7.36 11.15 -0.24
CA SER A 285 -8.56 10.27 -0.33
C SER A 285 -9.13 10.27 -1.75
N LEU A 286 -9.55 9.12 -2.27
CA LEU A 286 -10.13 9.01 -3.63
C LEU A 286 -11.66 9.12 -3.56
N CYS A 287 -12.25 10.01 -4.36
CA CYS A 287 -13.69 10.05 -4.53
C CYS A 287 -14.14 8.95 -5.48
N VAL A 288 -14.83 7.95 -4.94
CA VAL A 288 -15.32 6.81 -5.73
C VAL A 288 -16.64 7.15 -6.39
N ASP A 289 -17.52 7.82 -5.68
CA ASP A 289 -18.88 8.09 -6.13
C ASP A 289 -19.43 9.39 -5.53
N GLY A 290 -20.42 9.97 -6.20
CA GLY A 290 -21.07 11.21 -5.81
C GLY A 290 -20.25 12.48 -6.05
N GLU A 291 -20.75 13.58 -5.47
CA GLU A 291 -20.15 14.92 -5.55
C GLU A 291 -20.16 15.57 -4.16
N GLY A 292 -19.09 16.30 -3.85
CA GLY A 292 -18.92 17.03 -2.59
C GLY A 292 -18.37 18.43 -2.81
N VAL A 293 -18.77 19.35 -1.95
CA VAL A 293 -18.15 20.68 -1.84
C VAL A 293 -17.60 20.81 -0.44
N GLY A 294 -16.32 21.18 -0.32
CA GLY A 294 -15.63 21.27 0.96
C GLY A 294 -14.83 22.56 1.11
N VAL A 295 -14.74 23.08 2.33
CA VAL A 295 -13.82 24.17 2.68
C VAL A 295 -12.50 23.59 3.18
N VAL A 296 -11.39 24.01 2.58
CA VAL A 296 -10.04 23.57 2.95
C VAL A 296 -9.73 24.05 4.37
N ILE A 297 -9.47 23.11 5.27
CA ILE A 297 -9.13 23.40 6.67
C ILE A 297 -7.61 23.37 6.89
N ARG A 298 -6.89 22.49 6.19
CA ARG A 298 -5.42 22.37 6.30
C ARG A 298 -4.79 22.03 4.97
N THR A 299 -3.57 22.53 4.77
CA THR A 299 -2.73 22.29 3.59
C THR A 299 -1.32 21.85 4.00
N GLY A 300 -0.64 21.16 3.09
CA GLY A 300 0.78 20.76 3.17
C GLY A 300 1.11 20.01 4.47
N THR A 301 2.15 20.47 5.18
CA THR A 301 2.59 19.87 6.46
C THR A 301 1.52 19.80 7.55
N SER A 302 0.47 20.63 7.47
CA SER A 302 -0.57 20.70 8.49
C SER A 302 -1.66 19.65 8.30
N THR A 303 -1.77 19.03 7.12
CA THR A 303 -2.74 17.95 6.87
C THR A 303 -2.44 16.73 7.73
N VAL A 304 -3.41 15.83 7.89
CA VAL A 304 -3.21 14.54 8.58
C VAL A 304 -2.02 13.80 7.97
N ILE A 305 -2.00 13.66 6.64
CA ILE A 305 -0.93 12.95 5.94
C ILE A 305 0.41 13.70 6.05
N GLY A 306 0.39 15.03 6.07
CA GLY A 306 1.57 15.85 6.32
C GLY A 306 2.14 15.69 7.72
N GLN A 307 1.30 15.58 8.74
CA GLN A 307 1.72 15.30 10.12
C GLN A 307 2.30 13.89 10.26
N ILE A 308 1.68 12.88 9.63
CA ILE A 308 2.20 11.50 9.56
C ILE A 308 3.56 11.47 8.85
N ALA A 309 3.68 12.19 7.72
CA ALA A 309 4.92 12.32 6.99
C ALA A 309 6.01 13.01 7.85
N HIS A 310 5.65 14.03 8.63
CA HIS A 310 6.59 14.71 9.54
C HIS A 310 7.12 13.79 10.64
N LEU A 311 6.26 12.96 11.23
CA LEU A 311 6.65 11.95 12.21
C LEU A 311 7.61 10.90 11.63
N THR A 312 7.51 10.63 10.33
CA THR A 312 8.36 9.64 9.64
C THR A 312 9.67 10.23 9.11
N THR A 313 9.66 11.48 8.64
CA THR A 313 10.80 12.16 8.00
C THR A 313 11.90 12.61 8.98
N GLY A 314 11.60 12.67 10.29
CA GLY A 314 12.56 13.01 11.33
C GLY A 314 13.44 11.86 11.83
N GLN A 315 13.28 10.63 11.30
CA GLN A 315 14.14 9.53 11.72
C GLN A 315 15.54 9.69 11.12
N PRO A 316 16.62 9.60 11.93
CA PRO A 316 17.96 9.63 11.41
C PRO A 316 18.13 8.50 10.39
N VAL A 317 18.59 8.86 9.20
CA VAL A 317 18.92 7.86 8.18
C VAL A 317 20.03 6.99 8.74
N ASN A 318 19.68 5.76 9.11
CA ASN A 318 20.67 4.77 9.50
C ASN A 318 21.62 4.55 8.33
N LYS A 319 22.92 4.50 8.63
CA LYS A 319 23.95 4.17 7.65
C LYS A 319 23.60 2.86 6.96
N SER A 320 23.80 2.81 5.64
CA SER A 320 23.59 1.58 4.89
C SER A 320 24.57 0.50 5.34
N ARG A 321 24.22 -0.77 5.10
CA ARG A 321 25.10 -1.90 5.43
C ARG A 321 26.41 -1.79 4.66
N ILE A 322 26.38 -1.36 3.40
CA ILE A 322 27.56 -1.13 2.57
C ILE A 322 28.44 0.00 3.13
N GLU A 323 27.85 1.08 3.67
CA GLU A 323 28.62 2.14 4.32
C GLU A 323 29.33 1.62 5.57
N ILE A 324 28.64 0.78 6.37
CA ILE A 324 29.22 0.16 7.57
C ILE A 324 30.34 -0.82 7.18
N GLN A 325 30.14 -1.66 6.17
CA GLN A 325 31.13 -2.62 5.69
C GLN A 325 32.35 -1.91 5.09
N LEU A 326 32.14 -0.89 4.26
CA LEU A 326 33.21 -0.05 3.72
C LEU A 326 33.99 0.61 4.85
N TRP A 327 33.33 1.17 5.87
CA TRP A 327 34.02 1.77 7.00
C TRP A 327 34.90 0.76 7.74
N ARG A 328 34.38 -0.45 8.03
CA ARG A 328 35.16 -1.52 8.66
C ARG A 328 36.36 -1.94 7.80
N PHE A 329 36.16 -2.04 6.48
CA PHE A 329 37.21 -2.38 5.55
C PHE A 329 38.30 -1.30 5.48
N VAL A 330 37.94 -0.02 5.42
CA VAL A 330 38.90 1.09 5.42
C VAL A 330 39.68 1.16 6.74
N VAL A 331 39.02 0.96 7.88
CA VAL A 331 39.70 0.88 9.19
C VAL A 331 40.66 -0.30 9.23
N PHE A 332 40.27 -1.47 8.70
CA PHE A 332 41.16 -2.62 8.58
C PHE A 332 42.41 -2.30 7.74
N LEU A 333 42.25 -1.66 6.57
CA LEU A 333 43.39 -1.24 5.74
C LEU A 333 44.28 -0.22 6.45
N MET A 334 43.69 0.72 7.19
CA MET A 334 44.45 1.71 7.97
C MET A 334 45.31 1.04 9.05
N VAL A 335 44.73 0.11 9.80
CA VAL A 335 45.47 -0.67 10.82
C VAL A 335 46.55 -1.52 10.17
N ALA A 336 46.25 -2.18 9.05
CA ALA A 336 47.23 -3.00 8.32
C ALA A 336 48.39 -2.17 7.76
N ALA A 337 48.11 -1.01 7.15
CA ALA A 337 49.13 -0.08 6.65
C ALA A 337 50.02 0.43 7.78
N PHE A 338 49.42 0.74 8.94
CA PHE A 338 50.15 1.21 10.11
C PHE A 338 51.05 0.11 10.70
N VAL A 339 50.54 -1.11 10.88
CA VAL A 339 51.31 -2.24 11.42
C VAL A 339 52.46 -2.61 10.49
N LEU A 340 52.22 -2.66 9.17
CA LEU A 340 53.26 -2.95 8.19
C LEU A 340 54.29 -1.83 8.12
N GLY A 341 53.85 -0.56 8.12
CA GLY A 341 54.72 0.60 8.17
C GLY A 341 55.61 0.62 9.41
N LEU A 342 55.05 0.27 10.58
CA LEU A 342 55.80 0.14 11.82
C LEU A 342 56.83 -1.01 11.76
N ALA A 343 56.45 -2.16 11.20
CA ALA A 343 57.36 -3.29 11.03
C ALA A 343 58.54 -2.93 10.12
N LEU A 344 58.28 -2.26 8.98
CA LEU A 344 59.31 -1.78 8.05
C LEU A 344 60.17 -0.67 8.66
N PHE A 345 59.57 0.23 9.45
CA PHE A 345 60.31 1.26 10.19
C PHE A 345 61.29 0.63 11.19
N ILE A 346 60.85 -0.36 11.98
CA ILE A 346 61.70 -1.03 12.96
C ILE A 346 62.84 -1.78 12.25
N THR A 347 62.51 -2.59 11.23
CA THR A 347 63.54 -3.35 10.49
C THR A 347 64.52 -2.43 9.76
N GLY A 348 64.03 -1.39 9.08
CA GLY A 348 64.89 -0.41 8.44
C GLY A 348 65.72 0.40 9.45
N GLY A 349 65.22 0.61 10.67
CA GLY A 349 65.95 1.27 11.76
C GLY A 349 67.17 0.45 12.20
N PHE A 350 67.01 -0.88 12.30
CA PHE A 350 68.11 -1.79 12.55
C PHE A 350 69.12 -1.83 11.40
N ILE A 351 68.65 -1.90 10.15
CA ILE A 351 69.52 -1.98 8.95
C ILE A 351 70.31 -0.68 8.74
N HIS A 352 69.68 0.48 8.91
CA HIS A 352 70.31 1.79 8.70
C HIS A 352 70.93 2.40 9.97
N HIS A 353 71.06 1.62 11.05
CA HIS A 353 71.63 2.05 12.32
C HIS A 353 71.00 3.35 12.88
N TRP A 354 69.67 3.47 12.76
CA TRP A 354 68.90 4.65 13.22
C TRP A 354 69.36 5.99 12.66
N LYS A 355 70.08 5.99 11.53
CA LYS A 355 70.42 7.21 10.79
C LYS A 355 69.21 7.65 9.95
N ASN A 356 68.98 8.95 9.88
CA ASN A 356 67.89 9.57 9.10
C ASN A 356 66.48 9.02 9.44
N ILE A 357 66.12 9.07 10.72
CA ILE A 357 64.82 8.61 11.26
C ILE A 357 63.64 9.20 10.47
N VAL A 358 63.71 10.48 10.08
CA VAL A 358 62.65 11.14 9.32
C VAL A 358 62.46 10.49 7.95
N ALA A 359 63.54 10.27 7.20
CA ALA A 359 63.47 9.62 5.89
C ALA A 359 62.95 8.17 6.01
N LEU A 360 63.32 7.48 7.09
CA LEU A 360 62.87 6.11 7.35
C LEU A 360 61.37 6.03 7.69
N ILE A 361 60.85 6.96 8.50
CA ILE A 361 59.41 7.09 8.77
C ILE A 361 58.68 7.42 7.47
N CYS A 362 59.14 8.42 6.73
CA CYS A 362 58.53 8.82 5.48
C CYS A 362 58.47 7.64 4.51
N THR A 363 59.58 6.98 4.22
CA THR A 363 59.62 5.86 3.26
C THR A 363 58.79 4.64 3.69
N ALA A 364 58.85 4.23 4.96
CA ALA A 364 58.14 3.06 5.45
C ALA A 364 56.61 3.24 5.41
N PHE A 365 56.10 4.35 5.95
CA PHE A 365 54.66 4.59 6.02
C PHE A 365 54.07 5.03 4.68
N LEU A 366 54.84 5.75 3.86
CA LEU A 366 54.41 6.17 2.52
C LEU A 366 54.27 4.99 1.56
N GLY A 367 55.24 4.07 1.55
CA GLY A 367 55.18 2.86 0.70
C GLY A 367 53.99 1.97 1.06
N CYS A 368 53.78 1.70 2.34
CA CYS A 368 52.63 0.91 2.81
C CYS A 368 51.30 1.62 2.56
N GLY A 369 51.26 2.93 2.78
CA GLY A 369 50.06 3.74 2.59
C GLY A 369 49.60 3.77 1.13
N ILE A 370 50.50 4.08 0.19
CA ILE A 370 50.17 4.12 -1.25
C ILE A 370 49.87 2.71 -1.78
N GLY A 371 50.63 1.70 -1.35
CA GLY A 371 50.47 0.34 -1.84
C GLY A 371 49.18 -0.34 -1.38
N LEU A 372 48.65 0.00 -0.21
CA LEU A 372 47.50 -0.68 0.39
C LEU A 372 46.17 0.04 0.16
N VAL A 373 46.17 1.34 -0.17
CA VAL A 373 44.94 2.13 -0.31
C VAL A 373 44.31 1.95 -1.69
N PRO A 374 43.12 1.33 -1.81
CA PRO A 374 42.44 1.17 -3.09
C PRO A 374 41.73 2.48 -3.48
N THR A 375 42.46 3.36 -4.15
CA THR A 375 42.02 4.70 -4.58
C THR A 375 40.73 4.69 -5.42
N GLY A 376 40.49 3.64 -6.21
CA GLY A 376 39.31 3.53 -7.07
C GLY A 376 38.02 3.03 -6.40
N MET A 377 38.09 2.46 -5.20
CA MET A 377 36.98 1.70 -4.61
C MET A 377 35.69 2.52 -4.38
N PRO A 378 35.72 3.75 -3.83
CA PRO A 378 34.48 4.52 -3.61
C PRO A 378 33.75 4.86 -4.91
N ALA A 379 34.51 5.16 -5.97
CA ALA A 379 33.98 5.51 -7.27
C ALA A 379 33.37 4.30 -7.98
N THR A 380 33.98 3.11 -7.85
CA THR A 380 33.45 1.86 -8.44
C THR A 380 32.19 1.37 -7.73
N VAL A 381 32.13 1.43 -6.40
CA VAL A 381 30.91 1.06 -5.66
C VAL A 381 29.75 1.97 -6.04
N THR A 382 29.98 3.28 -6.11
CA THR A 382 28.95 4.26 -6.49
C THR A 382 28.46 4.04 -7.92
N SER A 383 29.36 3.74 -8.87
CA SER A 383 28.98 3.48 -10.26
C SER A 383 28.20 2.17 -10.42
N MET A 384 28.59 1.11 -9.70
CA MET A 384 27.86 -0.16 -9.69
C MET A 384 26.42 0.02 -9.20
N ILE A 385 26.21 0.73 -8.09
CA ILE A 385 24.87 0.99 -7.55
C ILE A 385 24.04 1.82 -8.54
N ALA A 386 24.64 2.82 -9.19
CA ALA A 386 23.95 3.64 -10.21
C ALA A 386 23.51 2.81 -11.43
N VAL A 387 24.34 1.86 -11.89
CA VAL A 387 23.98 0.93 -12.97
C VAL A 387 22.80 0.04 -12.58
N VAL A 388 22.80 -0.49 -11.36
CA VAL A 388 21.68 -1.31 -10.86
C VAL A 388 20.39 -0.48 -10.74
N ALA A 389 20.48 0.74 -10.22
CA ALA A 389 19.34 1.65 -10.13
C ALA A 389 18.73 1.96 -11.51
N ARG A 390 19.57 2.14 -12.53
CA ARG A 390 19.10 2.34 -13.91
C ARG A 390 18.37 1.10 -14.46
N ARG A 391 18.92 -0.10 -14.25
CA ARG A 391 18.28 -1.36 -14.67
C ARG A 391 16.94 -1.59 -13.97
N LEU A 392 16.83 -1.24 -12.69
CA LEU A 392 15.57 -1.32 -11.94
C LEU A 392 14.53 -0.32 -12.48
N ALA A 393 14.95 0.90 -12.82
CA ALA A 393 14.08 1.89 -13.44
C ALA A 393 13.56 1.45 -14.82
N GLU A 394 14.38 0.76 -15.63
CA GLU A 394 13.95 0.16 -16.91
C GLU A 394 12.86 -0.94 -16.74
N GLN A 395 12.66 -1.42 -15.50
CA GLN A 395 11.58 -2.33 -15.11
C GLN A 395 10.51 -1.65 -14.23
N ASN A 396 10.37 -0.32 -14.33
CA ASN A 396 9.41 0.48 -13.57
C ASN A 396 9.58 0.40 -12.03
N VAL A 397 10.76 0.01 -11.53
CA VAL A 397 11.09 0.04 -10.11
C VAL A 397 11.89 1.30 -9.79
N PHE A 398 11.22 2.30 -9.21
CA PHE A 398 11.79 3.61 -8.95
C PHE A 398 12.37 3.72 -7.53
N LEU A 399 13.66 4.04 -7.44
CA LEU A 399 14.36 4.17 -6.17
C LEU A 399 14.42 5.62 -5.71
N LYS A 400 13.92 5.88 -4.50
CA LYS A 400 14.05 7.20 -3.85
C LYS A 400 15.48 7.50 -3.38
N ARG A 401 16.27 6.45 -3.14
CA ARG A 401 17.69 6.54 -2.76
C ARG A 401 18.46 5.32 -3.29
N LEU A 402 19.73 5.53 -3.61
CA LEU A 402 20.59 4.51 -4.20
C LEU A 402 21.02 3.43 -3.20
N ASP A 403 21.13 3.78 -1.92
CA ASP A 403 21.47 2.86 -0.84
C ASP A 403 20.42 1.76 -0.59
N ILE A 404 19.19 1.95 -1.07
CA ILE A 404 18.09 0.99 -0.94
C ILE A 404 18.33 -0.28 -1.78
N VAL A 405 19.13 -0.20 -2.85
CA VAL A 405 19.43 -1.36 -3.72
C VAL A 405 20.02 -2.52 -2.91
N GLU A 406 20.94 -2.22 -1.99
CA GLU A 406 21.54 -3.23 -1.12
C GLU A 406 20.57 -3.74 -0.06
N ALA A 407 19.76 -2.84 0.51
CA ALA A 407 18.76 -3.19 1.49
C ALA A 407 17.77 -4.21 0.89
N LEU A 408 17.32 -4.00 -0.36
CA LEU A 408 16.47 -4.93 -1.10
C LEU A 408 17.11 -6.32 -1.28
N GLY A 409 18.41 -6.38 -1.58
CA GLY A 409 19.14 -7.64 -1.74
C GLY A 409 19.38 -8.39 -0.42
N SER A 410 19.13 -7.77 0.72
CA SER A 410 19.37 -8.34 2.05
C SER A 410 18.13 -8.33 2.95
N VAL A 411 16.94 -8.23 2.34
CA VAL A 411 15.66 -8.30 3.07
C VAL A 411 15.43 -9.73 3.55
N ASN A 412 15.25 -9.89 4.86
CA ASN A 412 14.84 -11.16 5.47
C ASN A 412 13.33 -11.20 5.81
N ILE A 413 12.71 -10.03 5.97
CA ILE A 413 11.31 -9.89 6.37
C ILE A 413 10.68 -8.81 5.51
N ILE A 414 9.63 -9.18 4.77
CA ILE A 414 8.80 -8.25 4.01
C ILE A 414 7.52 -8.01 4.82
N ALA A 415 7.39 -6.81 5.38
CA ALA A 415 6.12 -6.32 5.88
C ALA A 415 5.40 -5.61 4.73
N SER A 416 4.38 -6.24 4.17
CA SER A 416 3.57 -5.66 3.09
C SER A 416 2.22 -5.25 3.63
N ASP A 417 1.74 -4.07 3.23
CA ASP A 417 0.34 -3.75 3.32
C ASP A 417 -0.47 -4.68 2.41
N LYS A 418 -1.73 -4.93 2.75
CA LYS A 418 -2.63 -5.78 1.96
C LYS A 418 -3.22 -4.97 0.82
N THR A 419 -3.87 -3.86 1.15
CA THR A 419 -4.73 -3.11 0.25
C THR A 419 -3.89 -2.24 -0.68
N GLY A 420 -4.09 -2.36 -2.00
CA GLY A 420 -3.35 -1.57 -3.00
C GLY A 420 -1.87 -1.97 -3.17
N THR A 421 -1.35 -2.89 -2.35
CA THR A 421 0.00 -3.46 -2.47
C THR A 421 -0.07 -4.94 -2.86
N LEU A 422 -0.60 -5.82 -2.01
CA LEU A 422 -0.83 -7.23 -2.34
C LEU A 422 -2.08 -7.42 -3.20
N THR A 423 -3.08 -6.56 -3.02
CA THR A 423 -4.30 -6.55 -3.82
C THR A 423 -4.26 -5.41 -4.82
N LYS A 424 -4.91 -5.61 -5.97
CA LYS A 424 -5.09 -4.61 -7.03
C LYS A 424 -6.10 -3.52 -6.64
N ASN A 425 -6.60 -3.54 -5.41
CA ASN A 425 -7.68 -2.69 -4.93
C ASN A 425 -8.91 -2.63 -5.86
N VAL A 426 -9.17 -3.73 -6.58
CA VAL A 426 -10.32 -3.89 -7.46
C VAL A 426 -11.09 -5.11 -7.00
N MET A 427 -12.38 -4.91 -6.68
CA MET A 427 -13.29 -6.00 -6.39
C MET A 427 -13.60 -6.80 -7.65
N THR A 428 -13.67 -8.12 -7.51
CA THR A 428 -13.83 -9.08 -8.62
C THR A 428 -14.62 -10.27 -8.12
N VAL A 429 -15.57 -10.73 -8.92
CA VAL A 429 -16.31 -11.96 -8.67
C VAL A 429 -15.36 -13.14 -8.84
N THR A 430 -15.26 -14.00 -7.83
CA THR A 430 -14.32 -15.13 -7.81
C THR A 430 -14.98 -16.47 -8.00
N ASP A 431 -16.16 -16.66 -7.41
CA ASP A 431 -16.87 -17.94 -7.43
C ASP A 431 -18.38 -17.68 -7.50
N CYS A 432 -19.12 -18.59 -8.10
CA CYS A 432 -20.58 -18.58 -8.11
C CYS A 432 -21.09 -19.92 -7.57
N TRP A 433 -22.23 -19.91 -6.90
CA TRP A 433 -22.93 -21.11 -6.48
C TRP A 433 -24.36 -21.09 -7.00
N TYR A 434 -24.78 -22.20 -7.56
CA TYR A 434 -26.18 -22.51 -7.82
C TYR A 434 -26.40 -23.98 -7.52
N TYR A 435 -27.52 -24.30 -6.89
CA TYR A 435 -27.97 -25.65 -6.52
C TYR A 435 -26.89 -26.75 -6.58
N ASP A 436 -26.17 -26.94 -5.48
CA ASP A 436 -25.17 -28.01 -5.27
C ASP A 436 -23.92 -27.94 -6.19
N GLN A 437 -23.73 -26.86 -6.95
CA GLN A 437 -22.55 -26.64 -7.80
C GLN A 437 -21.85 -25.34 -7.45
N ILE A 438 -20.54 -25.43 -7.17
CA ILE A 438 -19.65 -24.27 -7.04
C ILE A 438 -18.88 -24.13 -8.36
N ILE A 439 -19.03 -22.99 -9.03
CA ILE A 439 -18.20 -22.59 -10.17
C ILE A 439 -17.09 -21.69 -9.66
N HIS A 440 -15.84 -22.09 -9.92
CA HIS A 440 -14.67 -21.26 -9.69
C HIS A 440 -14.35 -20.44 -10.94
N GLY A 441 -14.26 -19.12 -10.81
CA GLY A 441 -13.98 -18.20 -11.92
C GLY A 441 -15.19 -17.96 -12.82
N ALA A 442 -14.94 -17.77 -14.12
CA ALA A 442 -15.96 -17.51 -15.13
C ALA A 442 -16.62 -18.83 -15.61
N PRO A 443 -17.96 -18.89 -15.78
CA PRO A 443 -18.63 -20.06 -16.31
C PRO A 443 -18.23 -20.32 -17.76
N VAL A 444 -18.17 -21.59 -18.15
CA VAL A 444 -17.88 -22.01 -19.53
C VAL A 444 -19.19 -22.02 -20.33
N PRO A 445 -19.29 -21.31 -21.47
CA PRO A 445 -20.48 -21.37 -22.32
C PRO A 445 -20.65 -22.76 -22.95
N GLU A 446 -21.89 -23.23 -23.11
CA GLU A 446 -22.17 -24.57 -23.67
C GLU A 446 -21.97 -24.61 -25.20
N LYS A 447 -22.01 -23.45 -25.86
CA LYS A 447 -21.76 -23.29 -27.30
C LYS A 447 -20.65 -22.28 -27.52
N THR A 448 -19.54 -22.72 -28.12
CA THR A 448 -18.42 -21.86 -28.53
C THR A 448 -18.57 -21.45 -30.01
N GLY A 449 -18.84 -20.17 -30.26
CA GLY A 449 -18.98 -19.58 -31.60
C GLY A 449 -19.09 -18.05 -31.54
N GLU A 450 -18.99 -17.36 -32.69
CA GLU A 450 -18.93 -15.88 -32.82
C GLU A 450 -20.17 -15.12 -32.28
N GLN A 451 -21.20 -15.81 -31.79
CA GLN A 451 -22.38 -15.22 -31.15
C GLN A 451 -22.67 -15.93 -29.81
N ALA A 452 -21.76 -15.82 -28.84
CA ALA A 452 -22.07 -16.16 -27.45
C ALA A 452 -23.01 -15.08 -26.86
N GLY A 453 -24.30 -15.14 -27.21
CA GLY A 453 -25.35 -14.41 -26.51
C GLY A 453 -25.66 -15.03 -25.15
N ILE A 454 -26.49 -14.38 -24.34
CA ILE A 454 -26.93 -14.92 -23.04
C ILE A 454 -27.59 -16.31 -23.17
N ASP A 455 -28.18 -16.62 -24.32
CA ASP A 455 -28.80 -17.92 -24.63
C ASP A 455 -27.81 -19.07 -24.84
N SER A 456 -26.49 -18.80 -24.81
CA SER A 456 -25.44 -19.82 -24.82
C SER A 456 -25.22 -20.47 -23.45
N PHE A 457 -25.83 -19.92 -22.40
CA PHE A 457 -25.80 -20.44 -21.04
C PHE A 457 -27.14 -21.12 -20.70
N SER A 458 -27.08 -22.28 -20.06
CA SER A 458 -28.26 -22.96 -19.52
C SER A 458 -28.72 -22.36 -18.19
N SER A 459 -29.99 -22.55 -17.85
CA SER A 459 -30.49 -22.31 -16.49
C SER A 459 -29.74 -23.22 -15.51
N PRO A 460 -29.31 -22.74 -14.33
CA PRO A 460 -29.59 -21.42 -13.74
C PRO A 460 -28.51 -20.34 -13.98
N VAL A 461 -27.40 -20.67 -14.66
CA VAL A 461 -26.31 -19.72 -14.94
C VAL A 461 -26.78 -18.53 -15.77
N LYS A 462 -27.66 -18.79 -16.75
CA LYS A 462 -28.33 -17.75 -17.53
C LYS A 462 -29.00 -16.71 -16.64
N ASN A 463 -29.86 -17.16 -15.73
CA ASN A 463 -30.63 -16.30 -14.82
C ASN A 463 -29.71 -15.54 -13.86
N LEU A 464 -28.65 -16.18 -13.38
CA LEU A 464 -27.66 -15.52 -12.54
C LEU A 464 -26.98 -14.35 -13.27
N LEU A 465 -26.48 -14.57 -14.50
CA LEU A 465 -25.87 -13.54 -15.33
C LEU A 465 -26.87 -12.42 -15.69
N GLU A 466 -28.13 -12.79 -15.94
CA GLU A 466 -29.20 -11.84 -16.21
C GLU A 466 -29.44 -10.91 -15.02
N ILE A 467 -29.59 -11.45 -13.80
CA ILE A 467 -29.79 -10.63 -12.59
C ILE A 467 -28.56 -9.75 -12.32
N MET A 468 -27.34 -10.28 -12.49
CA MET A 468 -26.08 -9.52 -12.32
C MET A 468 -25.99 -8.30 -13.25
N CYS A 469 -26.51 -8.42 -14.47
CA CYS A 469 -26.51 -7.37 -15.48
C CYS A 469 -27.66 -6.39 -15.33
N VAL A 470 -28.88 -6.91 -15.20
CA VAL A 470 -30.12 -6.13 -15.25
C VAL A 470 -30.33 -5.41 -13.93
N CYS A 471 -30.30 -6.12 -12.79
CA CYS A 471 -30.44 -5.53 -11.46
C CYS A 471 -29.14 -4.89 -10.99
N ASN A 472 -28.61 -3.90 -11.73
CA ASN A 472 -27.30 -3.31 -11.48
C ASN A 472 -27.26 -1.86 -11.96
N ALA A 473 -27.00 -0.91 -11.05
CA ALA A 473 -27.02 0.52 -11.35
C ALA A 473 -25.72 1.02 -11.99
N SER A 474 -24.64 0.23 -11.91
CA SER A 474 -23.33 0.60 -12.46
C SER A 474 -23.31 0.58 -13.98
N LYS A 475 -22.49 1.46 -14.57
CA LYS A 475 -22.36 1.63 -16.02
C LYS A 475 -20.91 1.71 -16.44
N PHE A 476 -20.58 1.18 -17.62
CA PHE A 476 -19.31 1.48 -18.26
C PHE A 476 -19.29 2.93 -18.74
N LEU A 477 -18.14 3.58 -18.59
CA LEU A 477 -17.94 4.93 -19.11
C LEU A 477 -17.55 4.82 -20.59
N HIS A 478 -18.27 5.51 -21.48
CA HIS A 478 -18.07 5.45 -22.94
C HIS A 478 -16.86 6.26 -23.45
N GLU A 479 -15.99 6.75 -22.58
CA GLU A 479 -14.80 7.47 -23.02
C GLU A 479 -13.77 6.48 -23.59
N GLU A 480 -13.47 6.61 -24.89
CA GLU A 480 -12.52 5.79 -25.66
C GLU A 480 -11.10 5.71 -25.06
N ASN A 481 -10.80 6.53 -24.03
CA ASN A 481 -9.50 6.58 -23.37
C ASN A 481 -9.52 6.22 -21.87
N ALA A 482 -10.67 5.85 -21.29
CA ALA A 482 -10.76 5.44 -19.88
C ALA A 482 -10.52 3.92 -19.73
N VAL A 483 -9.42 3.44 -20.29
CA VAL A 483 -8.94 2.09 -20.05
C VAL A 483 -8.09 2.14 -18.79
N ILE A 484 -8.47 1.39 -17.74
CA ILE A 484 -7.54 1.16 -16.64
C ILE A 484 -6.49 0.20 -17.18
N GLU A 485 -5.41 0.75 -17.74
CA GLU A 485 -4.23 -0.03 -18.06
C GLU A 485 -3.71 -0.64 -16.75
N MET A 486 -3.97 -1.94 -16.57
CA MET A 486 -3.18 -2.71 -15.64
C MET A 486 -1.83 -2.90 -16.31
N GLU A 487 -0.76 -2.38 -15.69
CA GLU A 487 0.60 -2.65 -16.15
C GLU A 487 0.73 -4.15 -16.42
N ALA A 488 1.02 -4.44 -17.68
CA ALA A 488 1.23 -5.77 -18.16
C ALA A 488 2.41 -6.38 -17.39
N ASP A 489 2.20 -7.55 -16.79
CA ASP A 489 3.32 -8.47 -16.61
C ASP A 489 3.90 -8.68 -18.03
N LYS A 490 5.05 -8.07 -18.31
CA LYS A 490 5.86 -8.39 -19.50
C LYS A 490 5.93 -9.91 -19.56
N LYS A 491 5.55 -10.49 -20.71
CA LYS A 491 5.54 -11.93 -20.98
C LYS A 491 6.59 -12.69 -20.16
N VAL A 492 6.16 -13.29 -19.06
CA VAL A 492 6.90 -14.37 -18.41
C VAL A 492 5.97 -15.57 -18.46
N ASN A 493 6.33 -16.53 -19.33
CA ASN A 493 5.80 -17.90 -19.37
C ASN A 493 4.33 -18.09 -19.80
N GLY A 494 3.99 -17.75 -21.05
CA GLY A 494 2.83 -18.35 -21.74
C GLY A 494 1.42 -17.98 -21.24
N PHE A 495 1.28 -17.07 -20.27
CA PHE A 495 -0.01 -16.56 -19.84
C PHE A 495 -0.50 -15.48 -20.82
N GLU A 496 -1.74 -15.62 -21.30
CA GLU A 496 -2.42 -14.63 -22.15
C GLU A 496 -2.41 -13.23 -21.50
N LYS A 497 -2.30 -12.19 -22.34
CA LYS A 497 -2.38 -10.80 -21.87
C LYS A 497 -3.71 -10.61 -21.14
N PRO A 498 -3.74 -10.11 -19.90
CA PRO A 498 -4.99 -9.74 -19.26
C PRO A 498 -5.67 -8.63 -20.07
N LYS A 499 -6.93 -8.84 -20.45
CA LYS A 499 -7.77 -7.82 -21.07
C LYS A 499 -7.82 -6.60 -20.14
N PRO A 500 -7.62 -5.38 -20.66
CA PRO A 500 -7.60 -4.21 -19.81
C PRO A 500 -9.01 -3.92 -19.28
N LEU A 501 -9.10 -3.44 -18.03
CA LEU A 501 -10.38 -3.24 -17.37
C LEU A 501 -11.05 -1.97 -17.91
N LYS A 502 -12.28 -2.10 -18.40
CA LYS A 502 -13.12 -0.95 -18.77
C LYS A 502 -13.38 -0.10 -17.52
N ALA A 503 -13.22 1.23 -17.63
CA ALA A 503 -13.67 2.13 -16.57
C ALA A 503 -15.19 2.04 -16.41
N ALA A 504 -15.62 2.03 -15.16
CA ALA A 504 -17.03 1.92 -14.79
C ALA A 504 -17.30 2.85 -13.60
N SER A 505 -18.52 3.37 -13.55
CA SER A 505 -19.03 4.17 -12.44
C SER A 505 -20.09 3.38 -11.68
N GLY A 506 -20.08 3.51 -10.35
CA GLY A 506 -21.01 2.86 -9.43
C GLY A 506 -20.30 2.13 -8.27
N ALA A 507 -21.05 1.29 -7.55
CA ALA A 507 -20.52 0.62 -6.36
C ALA A 507 -19.51 -0.49 -6.74
N PRO A 508 -18.43 -0.72 -5.95
CA PRO A 508 -17.42 -1.74 -6.28
C PRO A 508 -17.97 -3.15 -6.50
N SER A 509 -18.98 -3.59 -5.74
CA SER A 509 -19.67 -4.89 -5.97
C SER A 509 -20.34 -4.97 -7.32
N GLU A 510 -21.01 -3.90 -7.70
CA GLU A 510 -21.77 -3.82 -8.94
C GLU A 510 -20.87 -3.71 -10.16
N ILE A 511 -19.78 -2.95 -10.06
CA ILE A 511 -18.73 -2.91 -11.07
C ILE A 511 -18.08 -4.29 -11.22
N ALA A 512 -17.88 -5.03 -10.13
CA ALA A 512 -17.34 -6.39 -10.18
C ALA A 512 -18.26 -7.34 -10.95
N MET A 513 -19.57 -7.33 -10.66
CA MET A 513 -20.59 -8.09 -11.42
C MET A 513 -20.62 -7.69 -12.89
N LEU A 514 -20.61 -6.38 -13.17
CA LEU A 514 -20.66 -5.85 -14.53
C LEU A 514 -19.45 -6.33 -15.35
N ARG A 515 -18.24 -6.25 -14.77
CA ARG A 515 -17.01 -6.73 -15.41
C ARG A 515 -16.99 -8.25 -15.59
N TYR A 516 -17.53 -8.97 -14.61
CA TYR A 516 -17.64 -10.43 -14.69
C TYR A 516 -18.55 -10.86 -15.85
N ALA A 517 -19.67 -10.16 -16.05
CA ALA A 517 -20.57 -10.43 -17.16
C ALA A 517 -20.07 -9.92 -18.53
N ASP A 518 -19.31 -8.83 -18.59
CA ASP A 518 -18.80 -8.23 -19.84
C ASP A 518 -17.85 -9.16 -20.61
N ASP A 519 -17.17 -10.05 -19.89
CA ASP A 519 -16.32 -11.07 -20.49
C ASP A 519 -17.11 -12.25 -21.09
N LEU A 520 -18.42 -12.31 -20.83
CA LEU A 520 -19.28 -13.46 -21.17
C LEU A 520 -20.42 -13.11 -22.13
N ILE A 521 -21.01 -11.93 -21.99
CA ILE A 521 -22.24 -11.54 -22.70
C ILE A 521 -22.23 -10.05 -23.06
N ASP A 522 -23.03 -9.68 -24.08
CA ASP A 522 -23.30 -8.27 -24.41
C ASP A 522 -24.28 -7.66 -23.40
N ILE A 523 -23.72 -6.91 -22.44
CA ILE A 523 -24.49 -6.28 -21.36
C ILE A 523 -25.42 -5.19 -21.90
N GLU A 524 -24.96 -4.39 -22.87
CA GLU A 524 -25.77 -3.29 -23.39
C GLU A 524 -26.96 -3.81 -24.18
N GLY A 525 -26.76 -4.85 -25.00
CA GLY A 525 -27.83 -5.56 -25.68
C GLY A 525 -28.85 -6.12 -24.70
N LEU A 526 -28.39 -6.81 -23.64
CA LEU A 526 -29.27 -7.41 -22.64
C LEU A 526 -30.05 -6.37 -21.81
N ARG A 527 -29.41 -5.26 -21.43
CA ARG A 527 -30.10 -4.19 -20.70
C ARG A 527 -31.14 -3.49 -21.59
N LYS A 528 -30.87 -3.36 -22.89
CA LYS A 528 -31.84 -2.82 -23.87
C LYS A 528 -33.03 -3.75 -24.10
N SER A 529 -32.84 -5.07 -23.96
CA SER A 529 -33.96 -6.03 -24.08
C SER A 529 -34.91 -6.01 -22.89
N HIS A 530 -34.48 -5.44 -21.75
CA HIS A 530 -35.28 -5.33 -20.53
C HIS A 530 -35.80 -3.90 -20.34
N THR A 531 -37.11 -3.70 -20.49
CA THR A 531 -37.72 -2.40 -20.21
C THR A 531 -37.94 -2.25 -18.71
N ILE A 532 -37.00 -1.60 -18.02
CA ILE A 532 -37.11 -1.34 -16.57
C ILE A 532 -38.16 -0.26 -16.33
N VAL A 533 -39.19 -0.63 -15.56
CA VAL A 533 -40.32 0.25 -15.21
C VAL A 533 -40.27 0.74 -13.77
N PHE A 534 -39.47 0.11 -12.90
CA PHE A 534 -39.35 0.48 -11.50
C PHE A 534 -38.00 0.03 -10.91
N GLU A 535 -37.45 0.83 -10.00
CA GLU A 535 -36.19 0.54 -9.30
C GLU A 535 -36.27 0.99 -7.84
N ILE A 536 -35.79 0.12 -6.94
CA ILE A 536 -35.44 0.49 -5.56
C ILE A 536 -33.95 0.27 -5.39
N PRO A 537 -33.12 1.33 -5.33
CA PRO A 537 -31.66 1.21 -5.28
C PRO A 537 -31.19 0.43 -4.04
N PHE A 538 -29.90 0.11 -3.91
CA PHE A 538 -29.41 -0.49 -2.66
C PHE A 538 -29.54 0.49 -1.48
N ASN A 539 -29.93 0.01 -0.29
CA ASN A 539 -29.84 0.76 0.97
C ASN A 539 -29.31 -0.15 2.09
N SER A 540 -28.45 0.39 2.95
CA SER A 540 -27.76 -0.36 4.02
C SER A 540 -28.69 -0.92 5.10
N LYS A 541 -29.87 -0.31 5.31
CA LYS A 541 -30.89 -0.83 6.24
C LYS A 541 -31.61 -2.05 5.67
N ARG A 542 -31.98 -2.01 4.38
CA ARG A 542 -32.68 -3.13 3.69
C ARG A 542 -31.73 -4.22 3.21
N LYS A 543 -30.48 -3.85 2.87
CA LYS A 543 -29.41 -4.71 2.33
C LYS A 543 -29.72 -5.43 1.00
N TRP A 544 -30.61 -4.88 0.19
CA TRP A 544 -30.91 -5.38 -1.15
C TRP A 544 -31.23 -4.26 -2.14
N HIS A 545 -31.13 -4.58 -3.43
CA HIS A 545 -31.42 -3.76 -4.61
C HIS A 545 -32.43 -4.52 -5.47
N LEU A 546 -33.46 -3.83 -5.96
CA LEU A 546 -34.54 -4.41 -6.74
C LEU A 546 -34.80 -3.60 -8.01
N MET A 547 -35.10 -4.31 -9.10
CA MET A 547 -35.61 -3.73 -10.34
C MET A 547 -36.77 -4.56 -10.89
N ILE A 548 -37.76 -3.90 -11.49
CA ILE A 548 -38.88 -4.55 -12.18
C ILE A 548 -38.78 -4.25 -13.68
N ALA A 549 -38.70 -5.31 -14.48
CA ALA A 549 -38.74 -5.24 -15.93
C ALA A 549 -40.13 -5.62 -16.43
N LYS A 550 -40.66 -4.86 -17.40
CA LYS A 550 -41.87 -5.21 -18.14
C LYS A 550 -41.53 -6.19 -19.25
N GLY A 551 -42.25 -7.29 -19.30
CA GLY A 551 -42.20 -8.30 -20.35
C GLY A 551 -43.39 -8.19 -21.31
N ASP A 552 -43.75 -9.33 -21.91
CA ASP A 552 -44.76 -9.40 -22.96
C ASP A 552 -46.18 -9.08 -22.45
N LEU A 553 -46.97 -8.43 -23.30
CA LEU A 553 -48.41 -8.25 -23.10
C LEU A 553 -49.14 -9.59 -23.23
N ILE A 554 -50.03 -9.87 -22.28
CA ILE A 554 -50.89 -11.06 -22.28
C ILE A 554 -52.21 -10.75 -23.00
N ASP A 555 -52.77 -9.57 -22.72
CA ASP A 555 -53.96 -9.00 -23.35
C ASP A 555 -53.87 -7.46 -23.35
N ASP A 556 -54.91 -6.77 -23.82
CA ASP A 556 -54.95 -5.29 -23.90
C ASP A 556 -54.84 -4.60 -22.52
N GLY A 557 -54.99 -5.34 -21.41
CA GLY A 557 -54.99 -4.82 -20.05
C GLY A 557 -53.85 -5.33 -19.15
N HIS A 558 -53.20 -6.45 -19.46
CA HIS A 558 -52.23 -7.11 -18.59
C HIS A 558 -50.91 -7.42 -19.29
N ALA A 559 -49.82 -7.28 -18.55
CA ALA A 559 -48.47 -7.64 -18.98
C ALA A 559 -47.80 -8.56 -17.96
N ASN A 560 -46.85 -9.35 -18.45
CA ASN A 560 -45.91 -10.07 -17.59
C ASN A 560 -44.83 -9.10 -17.09
N TYR A 561 -44.42 -9.29 -15.85
CA TYR A 561 -43.34 -8.54 -15.21
C TYR A 561 -42.35 -9.50 -14.57
N THR A 562 -41.08 -9.14 -14.62
CA THR A 562 -40.01 -9.84 -13.93
C THR A 562 -39.38 -8.90 -12.90
N LEU A 563 -39.51 -9.28 -11.63
CA LEU A 563 -38.81 -8.64 -10.52
C LEU A 563 -37.46 -9.33 -10.36
N PHE A 564 -36.39 -8.55 -10.45
CA PHE A 564 -35.02 -8.98 -10.17
C PHE A 564 -34.58 -8.34 -8.85
N ILE A 565 -34.01 -9.14 -7.95
CA ILE A 565 -33.53 -8.65 -6.65
C ILE A 565 -32.21 -9.31 -6.29
N LYS A 566 -31.28 -8.49 -5.80
CA LYS A 566 -29.98 -8.95 -5.28
C LYS A 566 -29.67 -8.31 -3.94
N GLY A 567 -28.97 -9.01 -3.07
CA GLY A 567 -28.67 -8.49 -1.74
C GLY A 567 -27.97 -9.47 -0.83
N ALA A 568 -28.00 -9.17 0.47
CA ALA A 568 -27.52 -10.08 1.50
C ALA A 568 -28.30 -11.41 1.44
N SER A 569 -27.59 -12.52 1.17
CA SER A 569 -28.21 -13.84 0.99
C SER A 569 -29.02 -14.23 2.22
N GLU A 570 -28.51 -13.93 3.43
CA GLU A 570 -29.18 -14.26 4.69
C GLU A 570 -30.51 -13.53 4.94
N ILE A 571 -30.76 -12.41 4.24
CA ILE A 571 -32.03 -11.67 4.35
C ILE A 571 -33.02 -12.13 3.28
N LEU A 572 -32.56 -12.25 2.04
CA LEU A 572 -33.46 -12.56 0.92
C LEU A 572 -33.93 -14.02 0.91
N ILE A 573 -33.17 -14.93 1.54
CA ILE A 573 -33.54 -16.35 1.62
C ILE A 573 -34.84 -16.56 2.43
N GLU A 574 -35.17 -15.68 3.37
CA GLU A 574 -36.41 -15.76 4.18
C GLU A 574 -37.68 -15.60 3.32
N HIS A 575 -37.56 -14.94 2.16
CA HIS A 575 -38.67 -14.72 1.24
C HIS A 575 -38.68 -15.68 0.04
N CYS A 576 -37.77 -16.67 0.04
CA CYS A 576 -37.57 -17.61 -1.04
C CYS A 576 -38.51 -18.83 -0.91
N LYS A 577 -39.20 -19.19 -2.00
CA LYS A 577 -40.05 -20.39 -2.07
C LYS A 577 -39.48 -21.51 -2.92
N GLU A 578 -38.68 -21.16 -3.93
CA GLU A 578 -38.15 -22.12 -4.89
C GLU A 578 -36.68 -21.84 -5.18
N ILE A 579 -35.92 -22.88 -5.52
CA ILE A 579 -34.54 -22.77 -6.03
C ILE A 579 -34.49 -23.25 -7.47
N LEU A 580 -33.77 -22.52 -8.30
CA LEU A 580 -33.57 -22.88 -9.70
C LEU A 580 -32.46 -23.93 -9.83
N THR A 581 -32.78 -25.03 -10.50
CA THR A 581 -31.84 -26.11 -10.83
C THR A 581 -31.70 -26.24 -12.35
N LYS A 582 -30.81 -27.11 -12.82
CA LYS A 582 -30.67 -27.39 -14.27
C LYS A 582 -31.94 -27.99 -14.88
N ASP A 583 -32.69 -28.73 -14.08
CA ASP A 583 -33.93 -29.41 -14.50
C ASP A 583 -35.20 -28.58 -14.27
N GLY A 584 -35.05 -27.34 -13.74
CA GLY A 584 -36.15 -26.43 -13.43
C GLY A 584 -36.19 -25.98 -11.97
N ALA A 585 -37.19 -25.20 -11.61
CA ALA A 585 -37.39 -24.73 -10.23
C ALA A 585 -37.95 -25.85 -9.36
N ILE A 586 -37.39 -26.03 -8.15
CA ILE A 586 -37.89 -26.97 -7.14
C ILE A 586 -38.21 -26.23 -5.84
N PRO A 587 -39.12 -26.74 -4.99
CA PRO A 587 -39.43 -26.12 -3.70
C PRO A 587 -38.20 -25.97 -2.79
N PHE A 588 -38.09 -24.84 -2.11
CA PHE A 588 -37.05 -24.55 -1.14
C PHE A 588 -37.36 -25.25 0.19
N ASP A 589 -37.04 -26.54 0.28
CA ASP A 589 -37.25 -27.36 1.47
C ASP A 589 -36.08 -27.30 2.47
N HIS A 590 -36.21 -28.00 3.59
CA HIS A 590 -35.15 -28.05 4.63
C HIS A 590 -33.82 -28.59 4.10
N LYS A 591 -33.84 -29.56 3.17
CA LYS A 591 -32.61 -30.14 2.60
C LYS A 591 -31.91 -29.14 1.68
N VAL A 592 -32.67 -28.38 0.91
CA VAL A 592 -32.15 -27.29 0.09
C VAL A 592 -31.55 -26.20 0.98
N ASN A 593 -32.23 -25.83 2.06
CA ASN A 593 -31.72 -24.84 3.01
C ASN A 593 -30.38 -25.28 3.63
N ASP A 594 -30.24 -26.55 4.02
CA ASP A 594 -28.98 -27.08 4.56
C ASP A 594 -27.83 -26.98 3.55
N LYS A 595 -28.10 -27.26 2.26
CA LYS A 595 -27.12 -27.08 1.17
C LYS A 595 -26.72 -25.62 0.98
N PHE A 596 -27.70 -24.71 0.99
CA PHE A 596 -27.47 -23.27 0.89
C PHE A 596 -26.62 -22.77 2.07
N GLN A 597 -26.97 -23.12 3.31
CA GLN A 597 -26.22 -22.71 4.50
C GLN A 597 -24.79 -23.24 4.47
N ASN A 598 -24.56 -24.45 3.96
CA ASN A 598 -23.20 -24.96 3.78
C ASN A 598 -22.41 -24.13 2.76
N ALA A 599 -22.99 -23.82 1.60
CA ALA A 599 -22.36 -22.97 0.58
C ALA A 599 -22.05 -21.56 1.11
N TYR A 600 -23.02 -20.93 1.77
CA TYR A 600 -22.88 -19.61 2.39
C TYR A 600 -21.75 -19.60 3.43
N ASN A 601 -21.65 -20.62 4.28
CA ASN A 601 -20.57 -20.74 5.26
C ASN A 601 -19.19 -20.97 4.61
N ILE A 602 -19.13 -21.78 3.54
CA ILE A 602 -17.91 -21.97 2.75
C ILE A 602 -17.46 -20.64 2.14
N PHE A 603 -18.39 -19.85 1.61
CA PHE A 603 -18.09 -18.56 1.01
C PHE A 603 -17.68 -17.50 2.05
N GLY A 604 -18.38 -17.44 3.18
CA GLY A 604 -18.12 -16.51 4.28
C GLY A 604 -16.86 -16.80 5.09
N SER A 605 -16.51 -18.08 5.32
CA SER A 605 -15.32 -18.48 6.09
C SER A 605 -13.99 -18.02 5.48
N GLN A 606 -14.01 -17.71 4.18
CA GLN A 606 -12.85 -17.18 3.45
C GLN A 606 -12.77 -15.64 3.50
N GLY A 607 -13.59 -15.00 4.34
CA GLY A 607 -13.66 -13.55 4.55
C GLY A 607 -14.34 -12.78 3.43
N ARG A 608 -14.88 -13.47 2.42
CA ARG A 608 -15.34 -12.85 1.17
C ARG A 608 -16.78 -12.35 1.28
N ARG A 609 -17.13 -11.36 0.44
CA ARG A 609 -18.49 -10.83 0.39
C ARG A 609 -19.35 -11.77 -0.45
N VAL A 610 -20.52 -12.13 0.09
CA VAL A 610 -21.49 -13.02 -0.56
C VAL A 610 -22.75 -12.22 -0.90
N LEU A 611 -23.27 -12.38 -2.11
CA LEU A 611 -24.54 -11.79 -2.53
C LEU A 611 -25.43 -12.86 -3.14
N GLY A 612 -26.69 -12.87 -2.74
CA GLY A 612 -27.73 -13.75 -3.28
C GLY A 612 -28.51 -13.07 -4.39
N PHE A 613 -28.88 -13.84 -5.40
CA PHE A 613 -29.61 -13.42 -6.59
C PHE A 613 -30.93 -14.16 -6.69
N PHE A 614 -32.00 -13.39 -6.78
CA PHE A 614 -33.36 -13.91 -6.79
C PHE A 614 -34.17 -13.19 -7.86
N PHE A 615 -35.22 -13.85 -8.34
CA PHE A 615 -36.18 -13.25 -9.24
C PHE A 615 -37.58 -13.80 -9.00
N LYS A 616 -38.59 -13.11 -9.53
CA LYS A 616 -39.98 -13.55 -9.53
C LYS A 616 -40.66 -13.02 -10.77
N THR A 617 -41.47 -13.85 -11.41
CA THR A 617 -42.34 -13.44 -12.50
C THR A 617 -43.78 -13.34 -12.00
N PHE A 618 -44.50 -12.32 -12.44
CA PHE A 618 -45.89 -12.11 -12.07
C PHE A 618 -46.63 -11.32 -13.16
N THR A 619 -47.95 -11.39 -13.15
CA THR A 619 -48.82 -10.65 -14.07
C THR A 619 -49.47 -9.49 -13.34
N ALA A 620 -49.50 -8.31 -13.96
CA ALA A 620 -50.19 -7.14 -13.45
C ALA A 620 -50.75 -6.30 -14.60
N ASP A 621 -51.51 -5.25 -14.27
CA ASP A 621 -52.01 -4.29 -15.25
C ASP A 621 -50.85 -3.71 -16.09
N ALA A 622 -51.02 -3.64 -17.41
CA ALA A 622 -50.01 -3.15 -18.35
C ALA A 622 -49.62 -1.69 -18.10
N ASN A 623 -50.48 -0.90 -17.46
CA ASN A 623 -50.27 0.52 -17.16
C ASN A 623 -50.06 0.79 -15.66
N ILE A 624 -49.77 -0.24 -14.87
CA ILE A 624 -49.51 -0.08 -13.43
C ILE A 624 -48.29 0.81 -13.18
N ALA A 625 -48.45 1.79 -12.29
CA ALA A 625 -47.32 2.54 -11.73
C ALA A 625 -46.88 1.86 -10.43
N PHE A 626 -45.75 1.15 -10.46
CA PHE A 626 -45.24 0.46 -9.27
C PHE A 626 -44.81 1.46 -8.20
N ASP A 627 -45.18 1.17 -6.95
CA ASP A 627 -44.81 1.95 -5.78
C ASP A 627 -44.71 1.00 -4.58
N PHE A 628 -43.55 1.03 -3.91
CA PHE A 628 -43.26 0.18 -2.76
C PHE A 628 -44.19 0.48 -1.58
N ASP A 629 -44.48 1.76 -1.34
CA ASP A 629 -45.30 2.17 -0.19
C ASP A 629 -46.80 1.89 -0.44
N ALA A 630 -47.21 1.82 -1.70
CA ALA A 630 -48.57 1.43 -2.10
C ALA A 630 -48.81 -0.08 -2.02
N GLY A 631 -47.76 -0.90 -1.89
CA GLY A 631 -47.86 -2.35 -1.75
C GLY A 631 -48.40 -3.06 -3.00
N ASN A 632 -48.21 -2.49 -4.19
CA ASN A 632 -48.72 -3.06 -5.44
C ASN A 632 -47.82 -4.16 -6.05
N PHE A 633 -46.73 -4.50 -5.38
CA PHE A 633 -45.95 -5.71 -5.55
C PHE A 633 -45.38 -6.13 -4.18
N ASP A 634 -44.95 -7.38 -4.07
CA ASP A 634 -44.31 -7.93 -2.87
C ASP A 634 -43.01 -8.64 -3.21
N ILE A 635 -42.16 -8.79 -2.19
CA ILE A 635 -40.90 -9.54 -2.26
C ILE A 635 -41.04 -10.97 -1.77
N GLU A 636 -42.26 -11.48 -1.58
CA GLU A 636 -42.51 -12.87 -1.17
C GLU A 636 -42.51 -13.80 -2.39
N ASN A 637 -42.25 -15.09 -2.15
CA ASN A 637 -42.28 -16.14 -3.17
C ASN A 637 -41.19 -15.98 -4.24
N LEU A 638 -40.00 -15.56 -3.83
CA LEU A 638 -38.86 -15.43 -4.72
C LEU A 638 -38.33 -16.80 -5.16
N ILE A 639 -37.75 -16.83 -6.35
CA ILE A 639 -36.99 -17.96 -6.90
C ILE A 639 -35.50 -17.63 -6.76
N PHE A 640 -34.75 -18.44 -6.03
CA PHE A 640 -33.30 -18.28 -5.90
C PHE A 640 -32.59 -18.82 -7.14
N ALA A 641 -31.82 -17.96 -7.81
CA ALA A 641 -31.03 -18.32 -8.98
C ALA A 641 -29.60 -18.76 -8.62
N GLY A 642 -29.03 -18.20 -7.57
CA GLY A 642 -27.66 -18.48 -7.15
C GLY A 642 -27.09 -17.39 -6.23
N GLU A 643 -25.89 -17.62 -5.73
CA GLU A 643 -25.10 -16.62 -5.02
C GLU A 643 -23.71 -16.47 -5.62
N GLU A 644 -23.14 -15.29 -5.53
CA GLU A 644 -21.77 -15.03 -5.96
C GLU A 644 -20.88 -14.70 -4.76
N LYS A 645 -19.60 -14.92 -4.98
CA LYS A 645 -18.52 -14.63 -4.04
C LYS A 645 -17.61 -13.58 -4.65
N ILE A 646 -17.46 -12.44 -3.97
CA ILE A 646 -16.68 -11.29 -4.44
C ILE A 646 -15.48 -11.02 -3.53
N TRP A 647 -14.33 -10.69 -4.13
CA TRP A 647 -13.09 -10.42 -3.43
C TRP A 647 -12.16 -9.43 -4.15
N PHE A 648 -11.16 -8.91 -3.44
CA PHE A 648 -10.10 -8.11 -4.05
C PHE A 648 -9.11 -8.97 -4.84
N LYS A 649 -8.92 -8.66 -6.12
CA LYS A 649 -7.96 -9.38 -6.98
C LYS A 649 -6.53 -9.22 -6.43
N TYR A 650 -5.76 -10.30 -6.30
CA TYR A 650 -4.35 -10.23 -5.91
C TYR A 650 -3.46 -9.80 -7.09
N SER A 651 -2.42 -9.01 -6.82
CA SER A 651 -1.42 -8.57 -7.80
C SER A 651 -0.24 -9.54 -7.89
N ALA A 652 0.35 -9.93 -6.75
CA ALA A 652 1.67 -10.57 -6.71
C ALA A 652 1.80 -11.76 -5.73
N TYR A 653 0.71 -12.18 -5.08
CA TYR A 653 0.77 -13.17 -3.98
C TYR A 653 1.45 -14.49 -4.36
N LYS A 654 1.24 -14.97 -5.59
CA LYS A 654 1.79 -16.26 -6.04
C LYS A 654 3.32 -16.24 -6.13
N ARG A 655 3.91 -15.19 -6.72
CA ARG A 655 5.37 -15.02 -6.80
C ARG A 655 6.02 -14.77 -5.44
N LEU A 656 5.36 -14.02 -4.55
CA LEU A 656 5.87 -13.80 -3.19
C LEU A 656 5.89 -15.08 -2.36
N LYS A 657 4.87 -15.94 -2.54
CA LYS A 657 4.82 -17.26 -1.94
C LYS A 657 5.93 -18.16 -2.49
N GLU A 658 6.13 -18.18 -3.82
CA GLU A 658 7.21 -18.93 -4.47
C GLU A 658 8.60 -18.46 -3.99
N ILE A 659 8.84 -17.14 -3.88
CA ILE A 659 10.12 -16.59 -3.36
C ILE A 659 10.31 -16.94 -1.88
N GLY A 660 9.26 -16.85 -1.07
CA GLY A 660 9.32 -17.22 0.35
C GLY A 660 9.57 -18.71 0.56
N GLU A 661 8.93 -19.57 -0.24
CA GLU A 661 9.14 -21.01 -0.26
C GLU A 661 10.55 -21.37 -0.74
N GLN A 662 11.07 -20.66 -1.75
CA GLN A 662 12.41 -20.89 -2.30
C GLN A 662 13.52 -20.42 -1.35
N GLN A 663 13.36 -19.27 -0.69
CA GLN A 663 14.29 -18.84 0.39
C GLN A 663 14.25 -19.76 1.61
N LEU A 664 13.09 -20.35 1.92
CA LEU A 664 12.97 -21.37 2.96
C LEU A 664 13.66 -22.68 2.55
N LEU A 665 13.51 -23.13 1.30
CA LEU A 665 14.20 -24.30 0.75
C LEU A 665 15.73 -24.13 0.76
N ASP A 666 16.25 -22.99 0.31
CA ASP A 666 17.69 -22.68 0.34
C ASP A 666 18.25 -22.68 1.77
N SER A 667 17.46 -22.27 2.77
CA SER A 667 17.85 -22.30 4.19
C SER A 667 17.80 -23.69 4.83
N VAL A 668 17.07 -24.63 4.21
CA VAL A 668 16.96 -26.03 4.63
C VAL A 668 18.05 -26.87 3.97
N GLU A 669 18.47 -26.57 2.73
CA GLU A 669 19.62 -27.23 2.10
C GLU A 669 20.95 -26.99 2.85
N ASP A 670 21.08 -25.88 3.58
CA ASP A 670 22.23 -25.59 4.45
C ASP A 670 22.19 -26.32 5.82
N ASN A 671 21.09 -27.01 6.17
CA ASN A 671 20.96 -27.76 7.43
C ASN A 671 20.49 -29.21 7.16
N ASP A 672 21.40 -30.18 7.34
CA ASP A 672 21.22 -31.64 7.14
C ASP A 672 20.19 -32.34 8.09
N ASP A 673 19.08 -31.70 8.48
CA ASP A 673 18.03 -32.30 9.32
C ASP A 673 16.76 -32.60 8.50
N VAL A 674 16.69 -33.82 7.98
CA VAL A 674 15.61 -34.34 7.10
C VAL A 674 14.23 -34.37 7.78
N ASP A 675 14.16 -34.34 9.12
CA ASP A 675 12.88 -34.33 9.87
C ASP A 675 12.21 -32.94 9.94
N ALA A 676 12.94 -31.85 9.67
CA ALA A 676 12.37 -30.50 9.60
C ALA A 676 11.51 -30.29 8.33
N ALA A 677 11.86 -30.97 7.23
CA ALA A 677 11.12 -30.90 5.97
C ALA A 677 9.70 -31.49 6.07
N ALA A 678 9.50 -32.52 6.90
CA ALA A 678 8.20 -33.16 7.11
C ALA A 678 7.27 -32.34 8.03
N ALA A 679 7.82 -31.57 8.97
CA ALA A 679 7.03 -30.74 9.89
C ALA A 679 6.54 -29.42 9.26
N VAL A 680 7.18 -28.96 8.18
CA VAL A 680 6.87 -27.68 7.52
C VAL A 680 5.85 -27.82 6.38
N SER A 681 5.81 -28.97 5.68
CA SER A 681 4.84 -29.20 4.59
C SER A 681 3.37 -29.25 5.06
N GLY A 682 3.13 -29.49 6.36
CA GLY A 682 1.79 -29.58 6.95
C GLY A 682 1.23 -28.28 7.56
N LYS A 683 1.94 -27.14 7.51
CA LYS A 683 1.51 -25.91 8.22
C LYS A 683 1.21 -24.69 7.35
N VAL A 684 1.25 -24.82 6.02
CA VAL A 684 0.74 -23.78 5.11
C VAL A 684 -0.76 -24.01 4.86
N GLU A 685 -1.55 -24.07 5.94
CA GLU A 685 -3.01 -23.99 5.85
C GLU A 685 -3.45 -22.53 5.96
N SER A 686 -4.48 -22.19 5.18
CA SER A 686 -5.14 -20.90 5.10
C SER A 686 -5.80 -20.49 6.43
N SER A 687 -4.99 -20.12 7.41
CA SER A 687 -5.45 -19.46 8.62
C SER A 687 -5.78 -18.00 8.31
N THR A 688 -7.02 -17.74 7.92
CA THR A 688 -7.66 -16.42 7.82
C THR A 688 -7.80 -15.67 9.16
N LYS A 689 -7.21 -16.18 10.25
CA LYS A 689 -7.13 -15.45 11.51
C LYS A 689 -5.82 -14.68 11.59
N VAL A 690 -5.89 -13.41 11.22
CA VAL A 690 -4.93 -12.41 11.71
C VAL A 690 -5.00 -12.47 13.24
N PRO A 691 -3.91 -12.78 13.97
CA PRO A 691 -3.92 -12.65 15.42
C PRO A 691 -4.24 -11.20 15.76
N ALA A 692 -5.27 -10.98 16.59
CA ALA A 692 -5.78 -9.66 16.97
C ALA A 692 -4.70 -8.67 17.48
N ALA A 693 -3.51 -9.15 17.81
CA ALA A 693 -2.33 -8.35 18.12
C ALA A 693 -1.84 -7.48 16.94
N ALA A 694 -1.95 -7.94 15.68
CA ALA A 694 -1.48 -7.19 14.51
C ALA A 694 -2.35 -5.97 14.20
N VAL A 695 -3.64 -6.00 14.57
CA VAL A 695 -4.56 -4.86 14.43
C VAL A 695 -4.32 -3.79 15.52
N SER A 696 -3.69 -4.16 16.63
CA SER A 696 -3.46 -3.22 17.75
C SER A 696 -2.24 -2.31 17.57
N VAL A 697 -1.30 -2.67 16.68
CA VAL A 697 -0.09 -1.88 16.42
C VAL A 697 -0.34 -0.78 15.38
N ALA A 698 -1.33 -0.94 14.51
CA ALA A 698 -1.77 0.14 13.61
C ALA A 698 -2.69 1.17 14.29
N LYS A 699 -3.13 0.92 15.53
CA LYS A 699 -4.01 1.80 16.33
C LYS A 699 -3.28 2.57 17.45
N LYS A 700 -1.95 2.53 17.48
CA LYS A 700 -1.10 3.30 18.40
C LYS A 700 0.03 3.95 17.63
#